data_AF-A0A858RFT8-F1
#
_entry.id   AF-A0A858RFT8-F1
#
_cell.length_a   1.000
_cell.length_b   1.000
_cell.length_c   1.000
_cell.angle_alpha   90.00
_cell.angle_beta   90.00
_cell.angle_gamma   90.00
#
_symmetry.space_group_name_H-M   'P 1'
#
loop_
_entity.id
_entity.type
_entity.pdbx_description
1 polymer ?
#
loop_
_entity_poly.entity_id
_entity_poly.type
_entity_poly.pdbx_seq_one_letter_code
_entity_poly.pdbx_strand_id
1 'polypeptide(L)'
;MTKLLPDPDQLAAPRVRILPAILTLLATGSAVTQAVEVTFQHYRFTPTVTQSDAGVTPAATQTQMSEFIFYRRGEVIDQSLITVTGGGSEPDSGEGSAKLNDGNLQTKWFSGAFNPVTFSFAAPTTVDSYNFASANDSLDRTPRRWLLEGSNDNANWVLIDNRNGGDNARPATLFTYRGIVSIGGGSPLPVIAGSFGTPVTQINASGPIFEALPSIVKNGSASALKWSVTGNTNDPTLTPGGSVTADNTNFPVTPASDGDTYYTLEASNASGSTSRSHKFRAVPGATATGRYVRFTGIALRGNGLLTQIGELEFFNAGVKIPVQSVTNPGGDNGGNAAEAVGSINDGNYETKWLNHNNRPVIFDFGSAQSFDAYQLTTGNDASDRDPVRWMLEISDDGTTWKTLEAANNYPMPDERRALTGKLPLSGTAARWSGTTSGEWNTTSTDWTLAGTTTPAIAFRNNEPAFFDEASSIREVNITTPVAPSILDVANSTGTYSFSGSPITGLGSIVKRGAGELILQTPNSFNGGVYVFGGKLTLNDSLALGAQDSMQRIELGSGGTLATPVTQRNQRRLVVREDGGTVEIQDGATFTKLGATDLMGTLHKTGSGTLRLENYAGSRPAAETDIVIDEGTIDFATSYYGNNATPYAPASSMKIVVNENGRLLFSASSPLGGHDSWTTLSTEQILVNGGLFEIGSNLTYLPLGKTTAGQGRLALQGGAVTGGGIFEPVHGTATDVTTISVLPSEFPSSITGTGELALNPGPLLLITEPGSVVNVNRLITGGYGFTKEGTGELVLASANTYRGTDIPDWLTAPIGTNITAGTLTLANTSGSATGTSPVTIAAGATLRGSGSASGDVTVDGTITPGDEEFTPYATLALGNTTLNGVVKLELDGNEADKIEVTGTLNIGASATLQITGTPTAPSYTLVSYTGALTGTFAGFTPPTGYSLVYGTSAISLVSNTADPYTTWASGLTDPSPSADPDGDGIQNILEFVLNSNGAASSFEDLPVATRNAEGDFIFTFVQNADSTYLNPVIEYTTTLDGEWITFTGAAVQTNTPSAGLNTVTATLPASLAPDGKIFARLRVEVP
;
A
#
# COMPACT_ATOMS: atom_id res chain seq x y z
N MET A 1 20.85 15.29 -40.34
CA MET A 1 21.93 14.51 -40.94
C MET A 1 21.70 13.04 -40.58
N THR A 2 21.58 12.20 -41.60
CA THR A 2 21.79 10.73 -41.63
C THR A 2 21.06 9.80 -40.64
N LYS A 3 20.07 9.09 -41.21
CA LYS A 3 19.55 7.76 -40.84
C LYS A 3 20.66 6.76 -40.48
N LEU A 4 20.42 5.97 -39.43
CA LEU A 4 20.90 4.59 -39.31
C LEU A 4 19.70 3.73 -38.86
N LEU A 5 19.35 2.73 -39.69
CA LEU A 5 18.41 1.65 -39.41
C LEU A 5 19.17 0.49 -38.76
N PRO A 6 18.53 -0.33 -37.90
CA PRO A 6 18.96 -1.70 -37.66
C PRO A 6 18.01 -2.73 -38.32
N ASP A 7 18.66 -3.63 -39.07
CA ASP A 7 18.43 -5.05 -39.39
C ASP A 7 17.05 -5.72 -39.16
N PRO A 8 16.45 -6.35 -40.19
CA PRO A 8 15.21 -7.13 -40.08
C PRO A 8 15.51 -8.64 -40.09
N ASP A 9 16.04 -9.22 -39.01
CA ASP A 9 16.21 -10.68 -38.96
C ASP A 9 16.22 -11.33 -37.56
N GLN A 10 15.38 -10.85 -36.63
CA GLN A 10 15.16 -11.52 -35.34
C GLN A 10 13.71 -11.44 -34.86
N LEU A 11 12.80 -12.19 -35.49
CA LEU A 11 11.48 -12.55 -34.93
C LEU A 11 11.29 -14.07 -35.03
N ALA A 12 12.04 -14.81 -34.22
CA ALA A 12 11.71 -16.20 -33.90
C ALA A 12 10.60 -16.20 -32.83
N ALA A 13 9.37 -16.50 -33.26
CA ALA A 13 8.23 -16.70 -32.36
C ALA A 13 8.45 -17.90 -31.42
N PRO A 14 8.12 -17.82 -30.12
CA PRO A 14 8.19 -18.96 -29.23
C PRO A 14 7.04 -19.93 -29.53
N ARG A 15 7.41 -21.20 -29.75
CA ARG A 15 6.52 -22.35 -29.88
C ARG A 15 5.80 -22.61 -28.55
N VAL A 16 4.48 -22.40 -28.50
CA VAL A 16 3.64 -22.80 -27.38
C VAL A 16 3.37 -24.31 -27.46
N ARG A 17 3.82 -25.04 -26.43
CA ARG A 17 3.43 -26.43 -26.16
C ARG A 17 2.00 -26.45 -25.64
N ILE A 18 1.11 -27.18 -26.29
CA ILE A 18 -0.23 -27.50 -25.77
C ILE A 18 -0.12 -28.80 -24.97
N LEU A 19 -0.36 -28.73 -23.66
CA LEU A 19 -0.70 -29.85 -22.79
C LEU A 19 -2.11 -29.57 -22.22
N PRO A 20 -3.02 -30.56 -22.16
CA PRO A 20 -4.45 -30.34 -21.98
C PRO A 20 -4.78 -30.18 -20.50
N ALA A 21 -5.16 -28.97 -20.08
CA ALA A 21 -5.80 -28.73 -18.80
C ALA A 21 -7.32 -28.68 -19.02
N ILE A 22 -8.03 -29.62 -18.39
CA ILE A 22 -9.48 -29.65 -18.26
C ILE A 22 -9.89 -28.39 -17.49
N LEU A 23 -10.50 -27.43 -18.19
CA LEU A 23 -11.11 -26.24 -17.61
C LEU A 23 -12.58 -26.21 -18.03
N THR A 24 -13.44 -26.54 -17.07
CA THR A 24 -14.88 -26.29 -17.12
C THR A 24 -15.07 -24.77 -17.04
N LEU A 25 -15.16 -24.10 -18.19
CA LEU A 25 -15.38 -22.67 -18.27
C LEU A 25 -16.85 -22.37 -18.60
N LEU A 26 -17.48 -21.67 -17.66
CA LEU A 26 -18.77 -21.00 -17.75
C LEU A 26 -18.88 -20.19 -19.04
N ALA A 27 -19.89 -20.48 -19.84
CA ALA A 27 -20.26 -19.67 -20.99
C ALA A 27 -20.73 -18.28 -20.52
N THR A 28 -19.91 -17.25 -20.69
CA THR A 28 -20.38 -15.87 -20.70
C THR A 28 -21.13 -15.65 -22.01
N GLY A 29 -22.44 -15.87 -21.98
CA GLY A 29 -23.34 -15.63 -23.10
C GLY A 29 -23.47 -14.13 -23.39
N SER A 30 -22.58 -13.60 -24.22
CA SER A 30 -22.97 -12.50 -25.12
C SER A 30 -23.96 -13.10 -26.12
N ALA A 31 -25.20 -12.64 -26.09
CA ALA A 31 -26.27 -13.12 -26.95
C ALA A 31 -25.97 -12.81 -28.42
N VAL A 32 -25.23 -13.71 -29.09
CA VAL A 32 -25.38 -13.92 -30.53
C VAL A 32 -26.80 -14.45 -30.68
N THR A 33 -27.63 -13.74 -31.45
CA THR A 33 -28.94 -14.25 -31.89
C THR A 33 -28.78 -15.71 -32.30
N GLN A 34 -29.40 -16.65 -31.56
CA GLN A 34 -29.32 -18.07 -31.88
C GLN A 34 -29.83 -18.26 -33.31
N ALA A 35 -28.90 -18.60 -34.21
CA ALA A 35 -29.23 -19.07 -35.53
C ALA A 35 -29.84 -20.47 -35.39
N VAL A 36 -30.83 -20.78 -36.22
CA VAL A 36 -31.46 -22.10 -36.19
C VAL A 36 -30.40 -23.13 -36.63
N GLU A 37 -30.00 -24.04 -35.73
CA GLU A 37 -29.16 -25.19 -36.09
C GLU A 37 -30.01 -26.13 -36.98
N VAL A 38 -29.56 -26.36 -38.22
CA VAL A 38 -30.19 -27.30 -39.15
C VAL A 38 -29.20 -28.39 -39.53
N THR A 39 -29.67 -29.63 -39.67
CA THR A 39 -28.82 -30.80 -39.96
C THR A 39 -29.25 -31.47 -41.25
N PHE A 40 -28.40 -31.39 -42.28
CA PHE A 40 -28.62 -32.01 -43.59
C PHE A 40 -27.31 -32.56 -44.16
N GLN A 41 -27.39 -33.56 -45.03
CA GLN A 41 -26.21 -34.08 -45.75
C GLN A 41 -25.84 -33.20 -46.95
N HIS A 42 -26.82 -32.58 -47.59
CA HIS A 42 -26.64 -31.72 -48.76
C HIS A 42 -27.23 -30.33 -48.49
N TYR A 43 -26.51 -29.29 -48.89
CA TYR A 43 -26.94 -27.89 -48.82
C TYR A 43 -26.89 -27.28 -50.20
N ARG A 44 -27.96 -26.60 -50.62
CA ARG A 44 -28.07 -25.96 -51.94
C ARG A 44 -28.20 -24.45 -51.79
N PHE A 45 -27.27 -23.72 -52.39
CA PHE A 45 -27.28 -22.26 -52.43
C PHE A 45 -27.69 -21.78 -53.83
N THR A 46 -28.74 -20.97 -53.87
CA THR A 46 -29.34 -20.47 -55.12
C THR A 46 -29.34 -18.94 -55.10
N PRO A 47 -28.43 -18.27 -55.84
CA PRO A 47 -28.53 -16.83 -56.06
C PRO A 47 -29.86 -16.48 -56.74
N THR A 48 -30.43 -15.32 -56.41
CA THR A 48 -31.68 -14.86 -57.03
C THR A 48 -31.58 -13.44 -57.57
N VAL A 49 -30.65 -12.63 -57.01
CA VAL A 49 -30.32 -11.27 -57.47
C VAL A 49 -28.86 -10.96 -57.15
N THR A 50 -28.13 -10.36 -58.11
CA THR A 50 -26.76 -9.84 -57.94
C THR A 50 -26.67 -8.31 -58.06
N GLN A 51 -27.57 -7.68 -58.84
CA GLN A 51 -27.70 -6.22 -58.96
C GLN A 51 -29.17 -5.78 -58.87
N SER A 52 -29.41 -4.59 -58.28
CA SER A 52 -30.73 -3.99 -58.10
C SER A 52 -30.64 -2.46 -58.15
N ASP A 53 -30.13 -1.91 -59.25
CA ASP A 53 -30.16 -0.47 -59.48
C ASP A 53 -31.38 -0.10 -60.33
N ALA A 54 -32.12 0.93 -59.89
CA ALA A 54 -33.26 1.45 -60.64
C ALA A 54 -32.79 2.00 -62.00
N GLY A 55 -33.30 1.43 -63.09
CA GLY A 55 -33.04 1.90 -64.46
C GLY A 55 -32.17 0.99 -65.34
N VAL A 56 -31.74 -0.18 -64.85
CA VAL A 56 -31.07 -1.19 -65.69
C VAL A 56 -32.10 -2.21 -66.19
N THR A 57 -32.18 -2.41 -67.51
CA THR A 57 -32.96 -3.49 -68.15
C THR A 57 -32.57 -4.87 -67.59
N PRO A 58 -33.52 -5.81 -67.38
CA PRO A 58 -33.25 -7.03 -66.64
C PRO A 58 -32.27 -7.94 -67.38
N ALA A 59 -31.55 -8.76 -66.61
CA ALA A 59 -30.70 -9.89 -67.02
C ALA A 59 -29.18 -9.66 -67.02
N ALA A 60 -28.61 -9.42 -65.84
CA ALA A 60 -27.40 -10.16 -65.49
C ALA A 60 -27.83 -11.32 -64.57
N THR A 61 -28.22 -12.46 -65.15
CA THR A 61 -28.36 -13.73 -64.40
C THR A 61 -26.98 -14.27 -63.97
N GLN A 62 -25.92 -13.48 -64.14
CA GLN A 62 -24.57 -13.88 -63.86
C GLN A 62 -24.28 -13.72 -62.37
N THR A 63 -23.58 -14.69 -61.81
CA THR A 63 -23.16 -14.70 -60.41
C THR A 63 -21.71 -15.16 -60.32
N GLN A 64 -20.99 -14.63 -59.34
CA GLN A 64 -19.66 -15.11 -58.99
C GLN A 64 -19.34 -14.92 -57.52
N MET A 65 -18.55 -15.84 -56.99
CA MET A 65 -18.01 -15.81 -55.62
C MET A 65 -16.65 -16.51 -55.63
N SER A 66 -15.74 -16.11 -54.74
CA SER A 66 -14.44 -16.77 -54.61
C SER A 66 -14.43 -17.88 -53.56
N GLU A 67 -15.20 -17.75 -52.48
CA GLU A 67 -15.26 -18.74 -51.41
C GLU A 67 -16.65 -18.78 -50.77
N PHE A 68 -17.01 -19.90 -50.18
CA PHE A 68 -18.22 -20.14 -49.42
C PHE A 68 -17.91 -21.05 -48.22
N ILE A 69 -18.15 -20.56 -47.01
CA ILE A 69 -17.80 -21.25 -45.76
C ILE A 69 -19.05 -21.51 -44.94
N PHE A 70 -19.16 -22.71 -44.38
CA PHE A 70 -20.17 -23.07 -43.38
C PHE A 70 -19.59 -23.05 -41.96
N TYR A 71 -20.43 -22.71 -41.00
CA TYR A 71 -20.09 -22.60 -39.59
C TYR A 71 -21.06 -23.37 -38.71
N ARG A 72 -20.56 -23.77 -37.54
CA ARG A 72 -21.36 -24.25 -36.42
C ARG A 72 -20.85 -23.62 -35.14
N ARG A 73 -21.71 -22.89 -34.44
CA ARG A 73 -21.44 -22.15 -33.19
C ARG A 73 -20.25 -21.20 -33.30
N GLY A 74 -20.13 -20.56 -34.46
CA GLY A 74 -19.04 -19.63 -34.78
C GLY A 74 -17.74 -20.31 -35.25
N GLU A 75 -17.63 -21.64 -35.18
CA GLU A 75 -16.47 -22.38 -35.68
C GLU A 75 -16.66 -22.78 -37.15
N VAL A 76 -15.60 -22.67 -37.95
CA VAL A 76 -15.59 -23.07 -39.38
C VAL A 76 -15.70 -24.59 -39.48
N ILE A 77 -16.62 -25.07 -40.30
CA ILE A 77 -16.67 -26.49 -40.68
C ILE A 77 -15.57 -26.74 -41.71
N ASP A 78 -14.78 -27.79 -41.51
CA ASP A 78 -13.67 -28.17 -42.39
C ASP A 78 -14.14 -28.31 -43.85
N GLN A 79 -13.67 -27.39 -44.69
CA GLN A 79 -14.08 -27.25 -46.09
C GLN A 79 -13.57 -28.40 -46.97
N SER A 80 -12.52 -29.10 -46.54
CA SER A 80 -11.95 -30.25 -47.29
C SER A 80 -12.86 -31.48 -47.30
N LEU A 81 -13.84 -31.52 -46.39
CA LEU A 81 -14.83 -32.60 -46.27
C LEU A 81 -16.07 -32.37 -47.13
N ILE A 82 -16.11 -31.28 -47.90
CA ILE A 82 -17.27 -30.84 -48.67
C ILE A 82 -17.00 -31.03 -50.16
N THR A 83 -17.87 -31.78 -50.83
CA THR A 83 -17.85 -31.87 -52.30
C THR A 83 -18.83 -30.84 -52.87
N VAL A 84 -18.33 -29.92 -53.68
CA VAL A 84 -19.16 -28.87 -54.32
C VAL A 84 -19.44 -29.23 -55.77
N THR A 85 -20.72 -29.21 -56.14
CA THR A 85 -21.19 -29.58 -57.48
C THR A 85 -22.25 -28.60 -57.98
N GLY A 86 -22.59 -28.69 -59.27
CA GLY A 86 -23.55 -27.78 -59.91
C GLY A 86 -22.93 -26.42 -60.27
N GLY A 87 -23.74 -25.37 -60.28
CA GLY A 87 -23.26 -24.01 -60.56
C GLY A 87 -23.01 -23.69 -62.04
N GLY A 88 -23.46 -24.52 -62.98
CA GLY A 88 -23.35 -24.28 -64.42
C GLY A 88 -22.24 -25.11 -65.09
N SER A 89 -21.01 -24.60 -65.08
CA SER A 89 -19.84 -25.27 -65.66
C SER A 89 -19.42 -26.51 -64.85
N GLU A 90 -18.61 -27.39 -65.45
CA GLU A 90 -18.01 -28.53 -64.74
C GLU A 90 -17.26 -28.08 -63.47
N PRO A 91 -17.43 -28.76 -62.32
CA PRO A 91 -16.93 -28.28 -61.02
C PRO A 91 -15.43 -27.94 -60.99
N ASP A 92 -14.59 -28.73 -61.66
CA ASP A 92 -13.13 -28.60 -61.65
C ASP A 92 -12.58 -27.62 -62.70
N SER A 93 -13.45 -27.02 -63.53
CA SER A 93 -13.03 -26.04 -64.53
C SER A 93 -12.39 -24.80 -63.88
N GLY A 94 -11.67 -24.00 -64.68
CA GLY A 94 -10.95 -22.81 -64.19
C GLY A 94 -11.82 -21.81 -63.42
N GLU A 95 -13.14 -21.80 -63.69
CA GLU A 95 -14.15 -21.02 -62.96
C GLU A 95 -15.33 -21.87 -62.44
N GLY A 96 -15.10 -23.17 -62.22
CA GLY A 96 -16.11 -24.12 -61.78
C GLY A 96 -16.50 -23.99 -60.30
N SER A 97 -17.55 -24.69 -59.88
CA SER A 97 -18.09 -24.56 -58.51
C SER A 97 -17.17 -25.08 -57.41
N ALA A 98 -16.18 -25.94 -57.72
CA ALA A 98 -15.18 -26.40 -56.75
C ALA A 98 -14.23 -25.27 -56.28
N LYS A 99 -14.25 -24.11 -56.94
CA LYS A 99 -13.53 -22.92 -56.47
C LYS A 99 -14.14 -22.31 -55.22
N LEU A 100 -15.37 -22.67 -54.84
CA LEU A 100 -16.04 -22.12 -53.67
C LEU A 100 -15.50 -22.64 -52.33
N ASN A 101 -14.65 -23.65 -52.32
CA ASN A 101 -14.11 -24.23 -51.08
C ASN A 101 -12.67 -24.69 -51.22
N ASP A 102 -11.91 -24.14 -52.18
CA ASP A 102 -10.50 -24.49 -52.40
C ASP A 102 -9.54 -23.73 -51.46
N GLY A 103 -10.07 -22.81 -50.66
CA GLY A 103 -9.33 -22.02 -49.68
C GLY A 103 -8.54 -20.88 -50.31
N ASN A 104 -8.77 -20.57 -51.60
CA ASN A 104 -8.04 -19.56 -52.34
C ASN A 104 -8.96 -18.48 -52.88
N LEU A 105 -9.01 -17.35 -52.18
CA LEU A 105 -9.77 -16.17 -52.59
C LEU A 105 -9.45 -15.67 -54.02
N GLN A 106 -8.30 -16.02 -54.61
CA GLN A 106 -7.92 -15.59 -55.96
C GLN A 106 -8.57 -16.40 -57.09
N THR A 107 -9.10 -17.59 -56.80
CA THR A 107 -9.92 -18.36 -57.75
C THR A 107 -11.38 -17.91 -57.62
N LYS A 108 -12.23 -18.31 -58.57
CA LYS A 108 -13.65 -17.99 -58.48
C LYS A 108 -14.52 -19.06 -59.10
N TRP A 109 -15.71 -19.21 -58.56
CA TRP A 109 -16.82 -19.74 -59.31
C TRP A 109 -17.48 -18.62 -60.10
N PHE A 110 -17.72 -18.86 -61.39
CA PHE A 110 -18.55 -18.00 -62.23
C PHE A 110 -19.66 -18.83 -62.88
N SER A 111 -20.88 -18.27 -62.89
CA SER A 111 -22.00 -18.84 -63.63
C SER A 111 -22.69 -17.77 -64.46
N GLY A 112 -22.97 -18.09 -65.73
CA GLY A 112 -23.72 -17.22 -66.64
C GLY A 112 -25.21 -17.09 -66.31
N ALA A 113 -25.73 -17.99 -65.47
CA ALA A 113 -27.09 -18.00 -64.96
C ALA A 113 -27.08 -18.24 -63.43
N PHE A 114 -28.19 -17.99 -62.73
CA PHE A 114 -28.33 -18.29 -61.31
C PHE A 114 -28.51 -19.80 -61.05
N ASN A 115 -27.57 -20.59 -61.58
CA ASN A 115 -27.53 -22.02 -61.38
C ASN A 115 -27.18 -22.29 -59.91
N PRO A 116 -27.94 -23.16 -59.22
CA PRO A 116 -27.66 -23.49 -57.84
C PRO A 116 -26.35 -24.28 -57.72
N VAL A 117 -25.63 -24.06 -56.62
CA VAL A 117 -24.49 -24.88 -56.20
C VAL A 117 -24.91 -25.77 -55.04
N THR A 118 -24.45 -27.02 -55.06
CA THR A 118 -24.75 -28.01 -54.02
C THR A 118 -23.48 -28.42 -53.29
N PHE A 119 -23.47 -28.22 -51.98
CA PHE A 119 -22.43 -28.62 -51.04
C PHE A 119 -22.84 -29.94 -50.38
N SER A 120 -22.10 -31.01 -50.62
CA SER A 120 -22.40 -32.35 -50.09
C SER A 120 -21.37 -32.78 -49.06
N PHE A 121 -21.84 -33.18 -47.89
CA PHE A 121 -21.03 -33.71 -46.79
C PHE A 121 -21.04 -35.24 -46.80
N ALA A 122 -19.99 -35.86 -46.25
CA ALA A 122 -19.91 -37.31 -46.13
C ALA A 122 -21.01 -37.93 -45.24
N ALA A 123 -21.60 -37.14 -44.32
CA ALA A 123 -22.72 -37.50 -43.46
C ALA A 123 -23.57 -36.25 -43.13
N PRO A 124 -24.82 -36.41 -42.65
CA PRO A 124 -25.64 -35.28 -42.18
C PRO A 124 -24.87 -34.39 -41.19
N THR A 125 -24.67 -33.14 -41.57
CA THR A 125 -23.81 -32.18 -40.84
C THR A 125 -24.66 -31.01 -40.37
N THR A 126 -24.48 -30.61 -39.11
CA THR A 126 -25.22 -29.49 -38.53
C THR A 126 -24.53 -28.17 -38.83
N VAL A 127 -25.29 -27.21 -39.35
CA VAL A 127 -24.83 -25.87 -39.72
C VAL A 127 -25.76 -24.85 -39.06
N ASP A 128 -25.23 -23.73 -38.59
CA ASP A 128 -26.03 -22.62 -38.06
C ASP A 128 -25.79 -21.31 -38.79
N SER A 129 -24.71 -21.20 -39.57
CA SER A 129 -24.38 -20.00 -40.29
C SER A 129 -23.45 -20.28 -41.48
N TYR A 130 -23.36 -19.34 -42.41
CA TYR A 130 -22.49 -19.42 -43.58
C TYR A 130 -21.94 -18.05 -43.97
N ASN A 131 -20.90 -18.00 -44.78
CA ASN A 131 -20.30 -16.76 -45.29
C ASN A 131 -19.81 -17.00 -46.72
N PHE A 132 -19.69 -15.94 -47.51
CA PHE A 132 -19.09 -16.03 -48.84
C PHE A 132 -18.30 -14.76 -49.19
N ALA A 133 -17.33 -14.90 -50.09
CA ALA A 133 -16.46 -13.82 -50.53
C ALA A 133 -16.73 -13.37 -51.97
N SER A 134 -16.53 -12.08 -52.22
CA SER A 134 -16.61 -11.49 -53.57
C SER A 134 -15.45 -11.94 -54.45
N ALA A 135 -15.70 -12.19 -55.73
CA ALA A 135 -14.68 -12.60 -56.70
C ALA A 135 -13.75 -11.46 -57.18
N ASN A 136 -12.97 -11.71 -58.24
CA ASN A 136 -11.79 -10.92 -58.64
C ASN A 136 -12.00 -9.75 -59.62
N ASP A 137 -13.16 -9.61 -60.26
CA ASP A 137 -13.30 -8.71 -61.42
C ASP A 137 -14.60 -7.88 -61.47
N SER A 138 -15.64 -8.19 -60.69
CA SER A 138 -16.86 -7.37 -60.64
C SER A 138 -17.70 -7.62 -59.38
N LEU A 139 -17.88 -6.58 -58.57
CA LEU A 139 -18.74 -6.63 -57.38
C LEU A 139 -20.24 -6.74 -57.72
N ASP A 140 -20.63 -6.30 -58.92
CA ASP A 140 -22.03 -6.33 -59.36
C ASP A 140 -22.57 -7.74 -59.64
N ARG A 141 -21.68 -8.74 -59.70
CA ARG A 141 -22.04 -10.15 -59.84
C ARG A 141 -22.02 -10.92 -58.50
N THR A 142 -21.80 -10.24 -57.37
CA THR A 142 -21.85 -10.86 -56.04
C THR A 142 -23.31 -10.99 -55.58
N PRO A 143 -23.76 -12.15 -55.06
CA PRO A 143 -25.15 -12.31 -54.62
C PRO A 143 -25.61 -11.27 -53.58
N ARG A 144 -26.76 -10.64 -53.85
CA ARG A 144 -27.46 -9.71 -52.93
C ARG A 144 -28.76 -10.31 -52.41
N ARG A 145 -29.32 -11.29 -53.09
CA ARG A 145 -30.44 -12.12 -52.63
C ARG A 145 -30.21 -13.56 -53.06
N TRP A 146 -30.65 -14.50 -52.24
CA TRP A 146 -30.45 -15.93 -52.47
C TRP A 146 -31.37 -16.77 -51.57
N LEU A 147 -31.42 -18.06 -51.87
CA LEU A 147 -32.02 -19.11 -51.05
C LEU A 147 -30.94 -20.09 -50.59
N LEU A 148 -31.09 -20.63 -49.38
CA LEU A 148 -30.35 -21.79 -48.89
C LEU A 148 -31.34 -22.89 -48.53
N GLU A 149 -31.11 -24.09 -49.05
CA GLU A 149 -31.96 -25.26 -48.84
C GLU A 149 -31.13 -26.44 -48.33
N GLY A 150 -31.72 -27.33 -47.53
CA GLY A 150 -31.09 -28.55 -47.01
C GLY A 150 -31.80 -29.82 -47.47
N SER A 151 -31.06 -30.91 -47.68
CA SER A 151 -31.59 -32.23 -48.07
C SER A 151 -30.76 -33.37 -47.46
N ASN A 152 -31.40 -34.50 -47.16
CA ASN A 152 -30.73 -35.73 -46.73
C ASN A 152 -30.68 -36.83 -47.80
N ASP A 153 -31.33 -36.62 -48.94
CA ASP A 153 -31.40 -37.60 -50.04
C ASP A 153 -31.04 -37.00 -51.41
N ASN A 154 -30.65 -35.72 -51.43
CA ASN A 154 -30.31 -34.93 -52.61
C ASN A 154 -31.49 -34.76 -53.60
N ALA A 155 -32.70 -35.19 -53.24
CA ALA A 155 -33.90 -35.18 -54.08
C ALA A 155 -34.99 -34.27 -53.49
N ASN A 156 -35.25 -34.40 -52.20
CA ASN A 156 -36.22 -33.61 -51.45
C ASN A 156 -35.51 -32.49 -50.68
N TRP A 157 -35.86 -31.24 -50.98
CA TRP A 157 -35.18 -30.06 -50.47
C TRP A 157 -36.09 -29.25 -49.55
N VAL A 158 -35.55 -28.84 -48.40
CA VAL A 158 -36.21 -28.03 -47.39
C VAL A 158 -35.59 -26.63 -47.41
N LEU A 159 -36.40 -25.59 -47.55
CA LEU A 159 -35.93 -24.20 -47.46
C LEU A 159 -35.52 -23.88 -46.01
N ILE A 160 -34.26 -23.51 -45.80
CA ILE A 160 -33.69 -23.23 -44.46
C ILE A 160 -33.23 -21.78 -44.29
N ASP A 161 -32.92 -21.07 -45.38
CA ASP A 161 -32.73 -19.62 -45.34
C ASP A 161 -33.29 -18.93 -46.60
N ASN A 162 -34.01 -17.83 -46.41
CA ASN A 162 -34.58 -17.03 -47.50
C ASN A 162 -34.13 -15.58 -47.37
N ARG A 163 -33.17 -15.19 -48.21
CA ARG A 163 -32.58 -13.84 -48.21
C ARG A 163 -33.14 -12.96 -49.33
N ASN A 164 -34.37 -13.22 -49.77
CA ASN A 164 -35.03 -12.46 -50.83
C ASN A 164 -35.87 -11.26 -50.33
N GLY A 165 -36.05 -11.10 -49.01
CA GLY A 165 -36.87 -10.04 -48.40
C GLY A 165 -36.36 -8.60 -48.57
N GLY A 166 -35.16 -8.43 -49.13
CA GLY A 166 -34.53 -7.14 -49.42
C GLY A 166 -33.09 -7.36 -49.89
N ASP A 167 -32.43 -6.31 -50.37
CA ASP A 167 -31.03 -6.43 -50.79
C ASP A 167 -30.11 -6.55 -49.58
N ASN A 168 -29.36 -7.65 -49.54
CA ASN A 168 -28.31 -7.83 -48.56
C ASN A 168 -27.10 -6.97 -48.94
N ALA A 169 -26.42 -6.40 -47.94
CA ALA A 169 -25.16 -5.69 -48.14
C ALA A 169 -24.14 -6.61 -48.83
N ARG A 170 -23.38 -6.10 -49.80
CA ARG A 170 -22.24 -6.78 -50.42
C ARG A 170 -20.93 -6.14 -49.92
N PRO A 171 -19.79 -6.85 -49.94
CA PRO A 171 -18.49 -6.23 -49.71
C PRO A 171 -18.24 -5.02 -50.63
N ALA A 172 -17.54 -4.00 -50.12
CA ALA A 172 -17.18 -2.81 -50.90
C ALA A 172 -15.93 -3.01 -51.77
N THR A 173 -15.21 -4.12 -51.60
CA THR A 173 -13.95 -4.45 -52.27
C THR A 173 -13.96 -5.91 -52.72
N LEU A 174 -13.20 -6.22 -53.79
CA LEU A 174 -13.02 -7.58 -54.31
C LEU A 174 -12.29 -8.45 -53.29
N PHE A 175 -12.36 -9.78 -53.43
CA PHE A 175 -11.70 -10.76 -52.55
C PHE A 175 -12.04 -10.67 -51.06
N THR A 176 -13.18 -10.06 -50.72
CA THR A 176 -13.54 -9.75 -49.34
C THR A 176 -14.75 -10.54 -48.91
N TYR A 177 -14.74 -11.10 -47.69
CA TYR A 177 -15.90 -11.75 -47.10
C TYR A 177 -16.99 -10.75 -46.73
N ARG A 178 -18.26 -11.13 -46.94
CA ARG A 178 -19.45 -10.32 -46.60
C ARG A 178 -19.68 -10.18 -45.09
N GLY A 179 -19.23 -11.17 -44.31
CA GLY A 179 -19.55 -11.34 -42.89
C GLY A 179 -20.50 -12.52 -42.69
N ILE A 180 -20.42 -13.15 -41.52
CA ILE A 180 -21.17 -14.39 -41.20
C ILE A 180 -22.68 -14.14 -41.24
N VAL A 181 -23.40 -15.05 -41.90
CA VAL A 181 -24.84 -15.05 -42.09
C VAL A 181 -25.44 -16.22 -41.34
N SER A 182 -26.19 -15.94 -40.27
CA SER A 182 -26.99 -16.92 -39.55
C SER A 182 -28.09 -17.53 -40.41
N ILE A 183 -28.27 -18.84 -40.40
CA ILE A 183 -29.38 -19.53 -41.09
C ILE A 183 -30.69 -19.18 -40.38
N GLY A 184 -31.75 -18.88 -41.16
CA GLY A 184 -33.10 -18.65 -40.63
C GLY A 184 -33.71 -17.26 -40.85
N GLY A 185 -33.56 -16.65 -42.02
CA GLY A 185 -34.30 -15.44 -42.42
C GLY A 185 -35.84 -15.57 -42.54
N GLY A 186 -36.46 -16.53 -41.85
CA GLY A 186 -37.89 -16.52 -41.50
C GLY A 186 -38.15 -15.58 -40.30
N SER A 187 -39.39 -15.44 -39.84
CA SER A 187 -39.73 -14.53 -38.72
C SER A 187 -38.76 -14.70 -37.53
N PRO A 188 -38.35 -13.61 -36.84
CA PRO A 188 -37.46 -13.71 -35.69
C PRO A 188 -38.05 -14.65 -34.62
N LEU A 189 -37.20 -15.28 -33.80
CA LEU A 189 -37.65 -15.97 -32.59
C LEU A 189 -38.58 -15.05 -31.79
N PRO A 190 -39.61 -15.59 -31.10
CA PRO A 190 -40.44 -14.76 -30.24
C PRO A 190 -39.55 -14.13 -29.16
N VAL A 191 -39.70 -12.85 -28.89
CA VAL A 191 -38.91 -12.13 -27.91
C VAL A 191 -39.76 -11.93 -26.67
N ILE A 192 -39.41 -12.64 -25.59
CA ILE A 192 -39.88 -12.30 -24.24
C ILE A 192 -39.09 -11.07 -23.80
N ALA A 193 -39.78 -9.94 -23.64
CA ALA A 193 -39.16 -8.68 -23.26
C ALA A 193 -38.25 -8.87 -22.03
N GLY A 194 -36.96 -8.56 -22.24
CA GLY A 194 -35.93 -8.70 -21.23
C GLY A 194 -35.42 -7.36 -20.74
N SER A 195 -35.04 -7.34 -19.46
CA SER A 195 -34.11 -6.34 -18.91
C SER A 195 -32.92 -6.17 -19.86
N PHE A 196 -32.81 -5.01 -20.50
CA PHE A 196 -31.55 -4.58 -21.10
C PHE A 196 -30.86 -3.63 -20.11
N GLY A 197 -29.71 -4.02 -19.58
CA GLY A 197 -28.60 -3.08 -19.45
C GLY A 197 -27.99 -2.92 -20.85
N THR A 198 -27.64 -1.75 -21.38
CA THR A 198 -27.44 -0.37 -20.90
C THR A 198 -27.66 0.60 -22.11
N PRO A 199 -27.38 1.91 -22.07
CA PRO A 199 -28.33 2.98 -21.80
C PRO A 199 -28.49 3.95 -22.99
N VAL A 200 -29.67 4.06 -23.61
CA VAL A 200 -30.00 5.26 -24.41
C VAL A 200 -31.50 5.58 -24.29
N THR A 201 -31.79 6.64 -23.54
CA THR A 201 -33.00 7.49 -23.55
C THR A 201 -34.30 6.86 -24.06
N GLN A 202 -35.22 6.51 -23.15
CA GLN A 202 -36.62 6.90 -23.34
C GLN A 202 -37.43 6.84 -22.04
N ILE A 203 -37.84 8.02 -21.60
CA ILE A 203 -39.01 8.25 -20.77
C ILE A 203 -40.22 7.84 -21.64
N ASN A 204 -41.03 6.88 -21.18
CA ASN A 204 -42.29 6.40 -21.79
C ASN A 204 -42.24 5.25 -22.84
N ALA A 205 -41.54 4.14 -22.57
CA ALA A 205 -41.82 2.88 -23.28
C ALA A 205 -42.86 2.06 -22.50
N SER A 206 -44.10 2.07 -22.97
CA SER A 206 -45.24 1.34 -22.42
C SER A 206 -45.34 -0.09 -22.98
N GLY A 207 -44.51 -1.01 -22.49
CA GLY A 207 -44.61 -2.44 -22.81
C GLY A 207 -43.99 -3.33 -21.72
N PRO A 208 -44.66 -4.40 -21.25
CA PRO A 208 -44.23 -5.14 -20.06
C PRO A 208 -42.99 -6.03 -20.26
N ILE A 209 -42.14 -6.01 -19.24
CA ILE A 209 -40.96 -6.84 -18.96
C ILE A 209 -41.43 -8.10 -18.19
N PHE A 210 -40.72 -9.24 -18.21
CA PHE A 210 -41.08 -10.36 -17.33
C PHE A 210 -40.67 -10.10 -15.88
N GLU A 211 -41.57 -9.54 -15.09
CA GLU A 211 -41.31 -9.12 -13.70
C GLU A 211 -42.56 -9.17 -12.82
N ALA A 212 -42.39 -9.09 -11.50
CA ALA A 212 -43.49 -9.17 -10.53
C ALA A 212 -43.36 -8.19 -9.36
N LEU A 213 -44.51 -7.65 -8.93
CA LEU A 213 -44.59 -6.63 -7.89
C LEU A 213 -45.65 -7.01 -6.82
N PRO A 214 -45.27 -7.50 -5.63
CA PRO A 214 -43.92 -7.85 -5.18
C PRO A 214 -43.48 -9.26 -5.60
N SER A 215 -42.17 -9.49 -5.64
CA SER A 215 -41.60 -10.83 -5.86
C SER A 215 -41.45 -11.66 -4.58
N ILE A 216 -41.70 -11.06 -3.42
CA ILE A 216 -41.79 -11.73 -2.12
C ILE A 216 -43.19 -11.48 -1.54
N VAL A 217 -43.89 -12.53 -1.14
CA VAL A 217 -45.26 -12.47 -0.60
C VAL A 217 -45.42 -13.29 0.67
N LYS A 218 -46.44 -12.97 1.48
CA LYS A 218 -46.82 -13.85 2.61
C LYS A 218 -47.37 -15.16 2.07
N ASN A 219 -47.17 -16.26 2.79
CA ASN A 219 -47.70 -17.58 2.43
C ASN A 219 -49.20 -17.50 2.09
N GLY A 220 -49.58 -18.09 0.96
CA GLY A 220 -50.96 -18.09 0.45
C GLY A 220 -51.43 -16.77 -0.19
N SER A 221 -50.60 -15.72 -0.21
CA SER A 221 -50.93 -14.47 -0.92
C SER A 221 -50.55 -14.57 -2.39
N ALA A 222 -51.39 -14.03 -3.27
CA ALA A 222 -51.08 -13.91 -4.69
C ALA A 222 -50.25 -12.65 -4.97
N SER A 223 -49.46 -12.68 -6.04
CA SER A 223 -48.77 -11.53 -6.62
C SER A 223 -49.03 -11.45 -8.12
N ALA A 224 -48.91 -10.26 -8.69
CA ALA A 224 -49.08 -10.02 -10.11
C ALA A 224 -47.76 -10.23 -10.86
N LEU A 225 -47.76 -11.15 -11.83
CA LEU A 225 -46.71 -11.34 -12.82
C LEU A 225 -47.11 -10.64 -14.13
N LYS A 226 -46.20 -9.85 -14.70
CA LYS A 226 -46.40 -9.18 -15.99
C LYS A 226 -45.35 -9.63 -17.01
N TRP A 227 -45.69 -9.59 -18.31
CA TRP A 227 -44.81 -9.88 -19.44
C TRP A 227 -45.36 -9.36 -20.76
N SER A 228 -44.45 -9.16 -21.73
CA SER A 228 -44.77 -9.00 -23.14
C SER A 228 -43.95 -9.96 -23.99
N VAL A 229 -44.60 -10.51 -25.01
CA VAL A 229 -43.97 -11.36 -26.02
C VAL A 229 -44.24 -10.79 -27.40
N THR A 230 -43.16 -10.49 -28.15
CA THR A 230 -43.23 -10.02 -29.54
C THR A 230 -42.73 -11.09 -30.51
N GLY A 231 -43.02 -10.98 -31.82
CA GLY A 231 -42.46 -11.89 -32.85
C GLY A 231 -43.33 -13.08 -33.28
N ASN A 232 -44.65 -12.90 -33.43
CA ASN A 232 -45.63 -13.91 -33.88
C ASN A 232 -45.47 -15.27 -33.17
N THR A 233 -46.04 -15.43 -31.98
CA THR A 233 -45.98 -16.66 -31.17
C THR A 233 -47.28 -17.46 -31.25
N ASN A 234 -47.19 -18.79 -31.14
CA ASN A 234 -48.32 -19.62 -30.71
C ASN A 234 -48.42 -19.45 -29.18
N ASP A 235 -49.57 -18.99 -28.65
CA ASP A 235 -49.84 -18.69 -27.23
C ASP A 235 -48.76 -19.19 -26.22
N PRO A 236 -48.05 -18.29 -25.51
CA PRO A 236 -46.99 -18.69 -24.59
C PRO A 236 -47.47 -19.61 -23.47
N THR A 237 -46.55 -20.34 -22.86
CA THR A 237 -46.81 -21.19 -21.68
C THR A 237 -46.07 -20.65 -20.47
N LEU A 238 -46.78 -20.51 -19.35
CA LEU A 238 -46.21 -20.20 -18.04
C LEU A 238 -46.13 -21.49 -17.22
N THR A 239 -44.96 -21.82 -16.69
CA THR A 239 -44.77 -23.00 -15.84
C THR A 239 -44.29 -22.57 -14.46
N PRO A 240 -45.03 -22.83 -13.37
CA PRO A 240 -46.40 -23.37 -13.32
C PRO A 240 -47.45 -22.38 -13.86
N GLY A 241 -48.54 -22.86 -14.47
CA GLY A 241 -49.64 -21.97 -14.92
C GLY A 241 -50.38 -22.37 -16.20
N GLY A 242 -49.74 -23.12 -17.10
CA GLY A 242 -50.31 -23.55 -18.38
C GLY A 242 -50.23 -22.49 -19.48
N SER A 243 -51.08 -22.60 -20.51
CA SER A 243 -51.12 -21.64 -21.62
C SER A 243 -51.62 -20.27 -21.19
N VAL A 244 -50.98 -19.22 -21.68
CA VAL A 244 -51.26 -17.81 -21.38
C VAL A 244 -51.21 -16.96 -22.65
N THR A 245 -51.66 -15.71 -22.56
CA THR A 245 -51.60 -14.76 -23.69
C THR A 245 -50.20 -14.17 -23.89
N ALA A 246 -49.92 -13.70 -25.11
CA ALA A 246 -48.64 -13.07 -25.46
C ALA A 246 -48.27 -11.88 -24.56
N ASP A 247 -49.27 -11.09 -24.14
CA ASP A 247 -49.08 -9.96 -23.23
C ASP A 247 -49.99 -10.13 -22.00
N ASN A 248 -49.47 -9.81 -20.82
CA ASN A 248 -50.26 -9.66 -19.61
C ASN A 248 -49.61 -8.65 -18.65
N THR A 249 -50.41 -7.78 -18.05
CA THR A 249 -49.93 -6.76 -17.11
C THR A 249 -50.25 -7.07 -15.65
N ASN A 250 -51.03 -8.12 -15.36
CA ASN A 250 -51.54 -8.39 -14.02
C ASN A 250 -51.95 -9.87 -13.81
N PHE A 251 -51.15 -10.83 -14.27
CA PHE A 251 -51.49 -12.25 -14.11
C PHE A 251 -51.27 -12.70 -12.66
N PRO A 252 -52.30 -13.13 -11.92
CA PRO A 252 -52.13 -13.50 -10.52
C PRO A 252 -51.45 -14.87 -10.40
N VAL A 253 -50.35 -14.93 -9.65
CA VAL A 253 -49.65 -16.16 -9.29
C VAL A 253 -49.59 -16.30 -7.78
N THR A 254 -49.77 -17.52 -7.26
CA THR A 254 -49.60 -17.83 -5.84
C THR A 254 -48.46 -18.84 -5.69
N PRO A 255 -47.26 -18.40 -5.30
CA PRO A 255 -46.12 -19.30 -5.11
C PRO A 255 -46.39 -20.30 -3.98
N ALA A 256 -45.68 -21.43 -4.03
CA ALA A 256 -45.74 -22.42 -2.96
C ALA A 256 -45.23 -21.79 -1.65
N SER A 257 -45.89 -22.10 -0.53
CA SER A 257 -45.52 -21.58 0.79
C SER A 257 -44.10 -21.99 1.18
N ASP A 258 -43.40 -21.12 1.92
CA ASP A 258 -42.09 -21.41 2.53
C ASP A 258 -40.98 -21.78 1.54
N GLY A 259 -41.00 -21.20 0.34
CA GLY A 259 -40.01 -21.53 -0.68
C GLY A 259 -39.92 -20.57 -1.86
N ASP A 260 -38.88 -20.77 -2.65
CA ASP A 260 -38.71 -20.13 -3.96
C ASP A 260 -39.48 -20.93 -5.02
N THR A 261 -40.38 -20.27 -5.74
CA THR A 261 -41.07 -20.82 -6.92
C THR A 261 -40.61 -20.05 -8.16
N TYR A 262 -40.05 -20.76 -9.14
CA TYR A 262 -39.74 -20.16 -10.43
C TYR A 262 -40.95 -20.28 -11.36
N TYR A 263 -41.39 -19.16 -11.89
CA TYR A 263 -42.35 -19.12 -12.99
C TYR A 263 -41.56 -18.90 -14.28
N THR A 264 -41.64 -19.85 -15.21
CA THR A 264 -40.95 -19.79 -16.50
C THR A 264 -41.95 -19.56 -17.59
N LEU A 265 -41.84 -18.41 -18.27
CA LEU A 265 -42.58 -18.12 -19.49
C LEU A 265 -41.80 -18.66 -20.67
N GLU A 266 -42.42 -19.48 -21.51
CA GLU A 266 -41.88 -19.98 -22.76
C GLU A 266 -42.77 -19.54 -23.91
N ALA A 267 -42.17 -18.91 -24.92
CA ALA A 267 -42.84 -18.49 -26.14
C ALA A 267 -42.22 -19.24 -27.32
N SER A 268 -43.05 -19.73 -28.24
CA SER A 268 -42.57 -20.45 -29.42
C SER A 268 -43.21 -19.96 -30.71
N ASN A 269 -42.48 -20.06 -31.81
CA ASN A 269 -43.00 -19.90 -33.17
C ASN A 269 -42.34 -20.91 -34.12
N ALA A 270 -42.63 -20.83 -35.41
CA ALA A 270 -42.07 -21.75 -36.42
C ALA A 270 -40.53 -21.71 -36.52
N SER A 271 -39.90 -20.65 -35.99
CA SER A 271 -38.45 -20.48 -35.96
C SER A 271 -37.79 -21.00 -34.67
N GLY A 272 -38.56 -21.33 -33.62
CA GLY A 272 -38.05 -21.91 -32.36
C GLY A 272 -38.70 -21.32 -31.10
N SER A 273 -38.16 -21.64 -29.92
CA SER A 273 -38.64 -21.19 -28.61
C SER A 273 -37.67 -20.24 -27.90
N THR A 274 -38.21 -19.29 -27.13
CA THR A 274 -37.48 -18.54 -26.11
C THR A 274 -38.15 -18.74 -24.75
N SER A 275 -37.36 -18.73 -23.68
CA SER A 275 -37.88 -18.82 -22.32
C SER A 275 -37.22 -17.84 -21.38
N ARG A 276 -37.94 -17.45 -20.32
CA ARG A 276 -37.46 -16.59 -19.24
C ARG A 276 -38.10 -17.01 -17.93
N SER A 277 -37.34 -17.00 -16.84
CA SER A 277 -37.81 -17.37 -15.50
C SER A 277 -37.79 -16.17 -14.55
N HIS A 278 -38.82 -16.05 -13.71
CA HIS A 278 -38.92 -15.07 -12.63
C HIS A 278 -39.11 -15.80 -11.31
N LYS A 279 -38.33 -15.43 -10.29
CA LYS A 279 -38.35 -16.09 -8.99
C LYS A 279 -39.30 -15.37 -8.05
N PHE A 280 -40.27 -16.10 -7.52
CA PHE A 280 -41.11 -15.67 -6.40
C PHE A 280 -40.67 -16.37 -5.13
N ARG A 281 -40.79 -15.68 -3.99
CA ARG A 281 -40.60 -16.28 -2.67
C ARG A 281 -41.85 -16.08 -1.83
N ALA A 282 -42.37 -17.17 -1.26
CA ALA A 282 -43.39 -17.09 -0.22
C ALA A 282 -42.75 -17.23 1.16
N VAL A 283 -43.17 -16.39 2.10
CA VAL A 283 -42.63 -16.36 3.47
C VAL A 283 -43.77 -16.41 4.50
N PRO A 284 -43.57 -16.98 5.70
CA PRO A 284 -44.57 -16.98 6.77
C PRO A 284 -45.10 -15.58 7.12
N GLY A 285 -44.23 -14.57 7.03
CA GLY A 285 -44.52 -13.23 7.53
C GLY A 285 -44.12 -13.09 9.00
N ALA A 286 -43.63 -11.92 9.38
CA ALA A 286 -43.39 -11.56 10.77
C ALA A 286 -43.76 -10.11 11.05
N THR A 287 -43.79 -9.77 12.34
CA THR A 287 -43.88 -8.39 12.81
C THR A 287 -42.70 -8.13 13.72
N ALA A 288 -42.01 -7.01 13.52
CA ALA A 288 -40.93 -6.55 14.38
C ALA A 288 -41.32 -5.22 15.03
N THR A 289 -40.77 -4.94 16.20
CA THR A 289 -40.98 -3.69 16.94
C THR A 289 -39.64 -3.11 17.34
N GLY A 290 -39.45 -1.81 17.10
CA GLY A 290 -38.24 -1.08 17.47
C GLY A 290 -38.33 0.38 17.06
N ARG A 291 -37.41 1.21 17.56
CA ARG A 291 -37.39 2.66 17.29
C ARG A 291 -36.56 3.04 16.07
N TYR A 292 -35.49 2.29 15.82
CA TYR A 292 -34.55 2.57 14.75
C TYR A 292 -34.50 1.41 13.78
N VAL A 293 -34.43 1.73 12.48
CA VAL A 293 -34.13 0.75 11.44
C VAL A 293 -32.90 1.20 10.65
N ARG A 294 -31.98 0.29 10.40
CA ARG A 294 -30.80 0.53 9.57
C ARG A 294 -30.88 -0.30 8.30
N PHE A 295 -30.74 0.36 7.16
CA PHE A 295 -30.64 -0.26 5.84
C PHE A 295 -29.19 -0.24 5.37
N THR A 296 -28.67 -1.41 5.01
CA THR A 296 -27.32 -1.57 4.45
C THR A 296 -27.40 -2.25 3.09
N GLY A 297 -27.04 -1.53 2.02
CA GLY A 297 -26.87 -2.13 0.69
C GLY A 297 -25.67 -3.08 0.68
N ILE A 298 -25.89 -4.34 0.30
CA ILE A 298 -24.85 -5.38 0.23
C ILE A 298 -24.31 -5.49 -1.19
N ALA A 299 -25.19 -5.45 -2.20
CA ALA A 299 -24.79 -5.48 -3.59
C ALA A 299 -25.79 -4.73 -4.45
N LEU A 300 -25.28 -4.10 -5.49
CA LEU A 300 -26.06 -3.40 -6.50
C LEU A 300 -26.28 -4.31 -7.71
N ARG A 301 -27.25 -3.95 -8.56
CA ARG A 301 -27.49 -4.64 -9.82
C ARG A 301 -26.25 -4.64 -10.72
N GLY A 302 -25.49 -3.55 -10.70
CA GLY A 302 -24.17 -3.43 -11.30
C GLY A 302 -23.02 -3.61 -10.31
N ASN A 303 -21.80 -3.53 -10.82
CA ASN A 303 -20.56 -3.74 -10.03
C ASN A 303 -20.03 -2.43 -9.42
N GLY A 304 -20.90 -1.55 -8.92
CA GLY A 304 -20.54 -0.25 -8.35
C GLY A 304 -20.74 -0.14 -6.84
N LEU A 305 -20.32 1.00 -6.27
CA LEU A 305 -20.60 1.40 -4.87
C LEU A 305 -21.58 2.59 -4.78
N LEU A 306 -21.99 3.10 -5.94
CA LEU A 306 -22.88 4.25 -6.09
C LEU A 306 -24.33 3.76 -5.94
N THR A 307 -24.88 3.86 -4.74
CA THR A 307 -26.21 3.30 -4.41
C THR A 307 -27.28 4.36 -4.56
N GLN A 308 -28.45 3.98 -5.08
CA GLN A 308 -29.60 4.88 -5.11
C GLN A 308 -30.92 4.20 -4.76
N ILE A 309 -31.80 4.96 -4.11
CA ILE A 309 -33.16 4.54 -3.76
C ILE A 309 -34.06 5.77 -3.88
N GLY A 310 -35.18 5.66 -4.59
CA GLY A 310 -36.19 6.70 -4.69
C GLY A 310 -36.87 6.94 -3.35
N GLU A 311 -37.49 5.89 -2.80
CA GLU A 311 -38.14 5.91 -1.49
C GLU A 311 -37.91 4.56 -0.79
N LEU A 312 -37.79 4.56 0.54
CA LEU A 312 -37.82 3.38 1.40
C LEU A 312 -38.88 3.60 2.49
N GLU A 313 -39.98 2.85 2.40
CA GLU A 313 -41.17 3.04 3.22
C GLU A 313 -41.47 1.80 4.07
N PHE A 314 -41.98 2.00 5.29
CA PHE A 314 -42.31 0.93 6.25
C PHE A 314 -43.81 0.85 6.48
N PHE A 315 -44.34 -0.36 6.68
CA PHE A 315 -45.77 -0.61 6.82
C PHE A 315 -46.09 -1.55 7.97
N ASN A 316 -47.27 -1.37 8.56
CA ASN A 316 -47.90 -2.31 9.48
C ASN A 316 -49.32 -2.59 9.02
N ALA A 317 -49.66 -3.85 8.78
CA ALA A 317 -50.98 -4.27 8.29
C ALA A 317 -51.42 -3.45 7.05
N GLY A 318 -50.45 -3.11 6.18
CA GLY A 318 -50.66 -2.33 4.97
C GLY A 318 -50.70 -0.81 5.14
N VAL A 319 -50.68 -0.27 6.37
CA VAL A 319 -50.66 1.18 6.66
C VAL A 319 -49.21 1.69 6.72
N LYS A 320 -48.87 2.77 6.02
CA LYS A 320 -47.54 3.39 6.07
C LYS A 320 -47.26 3.96 7.46
N ILE A 321 -46.08 3.70 7.99
CA ILE A 321 -45.62 4.21 9.28
C ILE A 321 -44.80 5.48 9.03
N PRO A 322 -45.09 6.58 9.74
CA PRO A 322 -44.31 7.81 9.59
C PRO A 322 -42.92 7.64 10.20
N VAL A 323 -41.89 8.02 9.44
CA VAL A 323 -40.51 8.16 9.93
C VAL A 323 -40.34 9.59 10.44
N GLN A 324 -39.72 9.77 11.61
CA GLN A 324 -39.47 11.10 12.17
C GLN A 324 -38.24 11.75 11.55
N SER A 325 -37.15 10.99 11.38
CA SER A 325 -35.93 11.50 10.75
C SER A 325 -35.12 10.39 10.08
N VAL A 326 -34.28 10.78 9.12
CA VAL A 326 -33.38 9.88 8.39
C VAL A 326 -31.96 10.44 8.43
N THR A 327 -30.98 9.58 8.70
CA THR A 327 -29.55 9.93 8.68
C THR A 327 -28.75 8.90 7.88
N ASN A 328 -27.61 9.31 7.33
CA ASN A 328 -26.69 8.41 6.62
C ASN A 328 -25.26 8.61 7.18
N PRO A 329 -24.97 8.03 8.36
CA PRO A 329 -23.67 8.22 9.02
C PRO A 329 -22.50 7.83 8.12
N GLY A 330 -21.52 8.72 7.98
CA GLY A 330 -20.36 8.53 7.12
C GLY A 330 -20.66 8.55 5.62
N GLY A 331 -21.90 8.79 5.21
CA GLY A 331 -22.36 8.71 3.83
C GLY A 331 -21.98 9.90 2.95
N ASP A 332 -21.55 9.59 1.73
CA ASP A 332 -21.16 10.56 0.71
C ASP A 332 -22.36 10.83 -0.21
N ASN A 333 -23.31 11.61 0.31
CA ASN A 333 -24.59 11.88 -0.33
C ASN A 333 -24.43 12.79 -1.56
N GLY A 334 -25.40 12.76 -2.49
CA GLY A 334 -25.41 13.65 -3.64
C GLY A 334 -25.39 15.14 -3.24
N GLY A 335 -24.71 15.96 -4.05
CA GLY A 335 -24.46 17.37 -3.74
C GLY A 335 -25.68 18.30 -3.86
N ASN A 336 -26.84 17.78 -4.30
CA ASN A 336 -28.08 18.55 -4.42
C ASN A 336 -29.17 18.01 -3.48
N ALA A 337 -30.14 18.86 -3.16
CA ALA A 337 -31.23 18.53 -2.24
C ALA A 337 -32.11 17.36 -2.73
N ALA A 338 -32.23 17.16 -4.05
CA ALA A 338 -32.99 16.06 -4.63
C ALA A 338 -32.27 14.70 -4.52
N GLU A 339 -31.01 14.69 -4.07
CA GLU A 339 -30.13 13.53 -3.91
C GLU A 339 -29.64 13.29 -2.47
N ALA A 340 -30.05 14.16 -1.54
CA ALA A 340 -29.70 14.08 -0.13
C ALA A 340 -30.38 12.89 0.57
N VAL A 341 -29.89 12.53 1.76
CA VAL A 341 -30.46 11.41 2.55
C VAL A 341 -31.96 11.57 2.85
N GLY A 342 -32.44 12.80 3.04
CA GLY A 342 -33.86 13.05 3.29
C GLY A 342 -34.78 12.61 2.14
N SER A 343 -34.26 12.59 0.91
CA SER A 343 -34.99 12.22 -0.30
C SER A 343 -35.31 10.73 -0.41
N ILE A 344 -34.87 9.89 0.54
CA ILE A 344 -35.23 8.46 0.58
C ILE A 344 -36.59 8.22 1.26
N ASN A 345 -37.18 9.22 1.92
CA ASN A 345 -38.45 9.10 2.63
C ASN A 345 -39.21 10.43 2.66
N ASP A 346 -39.13 11.22 1.59
CA ASP A 346 -39.80 12.52 1.50
C ASP A 346 -41.22 12.40 0.91
N GLY A 347 -41.62 11.20 0.47
CA GLY A 347 -42.90 10.94 -0.18
C GLY A 347 -42.96 11.42 -1.63
N ASN A 348 -41.83 11.82 -2.22
CA ASN A 348 -41.71 12.30 -3.59
C ASN A 348 -40.97 11.28 -4.47
N TYR A 349 -41.71 10.48 -5.21
CA TYR A 349 -41.15 9.45 -6.10
C TYR A 349 -40.34 10.00 -7.30
N GLU A 350 -40.22 11.32 -7.45
CA GLU A 350 -39.39 11.96 -8.46
C GLU A 350 -37.93 12.18 -8.02
N THR A 351 -37.69 12.31 -6.71
CA THR A 351 -36.38 12.46 -6.06
C THR A 351 -35.78 11.09 -5.74
N LYS A 352 -34.53 11.06 -5.29
CA LYS A 352 -33.86 9.84 -4.85
C LYS A 352 -32.82 10.18 -3.80
N TRP A 353 -32.48 9.25 -2.93
CA TRP A 353 -31.18 9.31 -2.26
C TRP A 353 -30.10 8.73 -3.17
N LEU A 354 -28.96 9.41 -3.26
CA LEU A 354 -27.76 8.96 -3.96
C LEU A 354 -26.57 8.93 -3.00
N ASN A 355 -25.89 7.80 -2.90
CA ASN A 355 -24.73 7.65 -2.02
C ASN A 355 -23.54 7.05 -2.77
N HIS A 356 -22.42 7.76 -2.79
CA HIS A 356 -21.21 7.38 -3.51
C HIS A 356 -20.37 6.31 -2.82
N ASN A 357 -20.64 6.01 -1.54
CA ASN A 357 -19.84 5.08 -0.75
C ASN A 357 -20.64 3.92 -0.10
N ASN A 358 -21.93 3.76 -0.45
CA ASN A 358 -22.83 2.70 0.03
C ASN A 358 -22.86 2.52 1.57
N ARG A 359 -22.71 3.62 2.31
CA ARG A 359 -22.89 3.68 3.77
C ARG A 359 -24.35 3.48 4.18
N PRO A 360 -24.61 2.90 5.36
CA PRO A 360 -25.96 2.55 5.80
C PRO A 360 -26.82 3.77 6.13
N VAL A 361 -28.12 3.66 5.89
CA VAL A 361 -29.12 4.68 6.24
C VAL A 361 -29.84 4.26 7.51
N ILE A 362 -30.04 5.20 8.43
CA ILE A 362 -30.75 4.99 9.70
C ILE A 362 -32.05 5.81 9.69
N PHE A 363 -33.16 5.14 9.93
CA PHE A 363 -34.50 5.70 10.11
C PHE A 363 -34.81 5.73 11.61
N ASP A 364 -35.15 6.89 12.16
CA ASP A 364 -35.67 7.05 13.52
C ASP A 364 -37.18 7.32 13.44
N PHE A 365 -37.98 6.46 14.07
CA PHE A 365 -39.43 6.62 14.19
C PHE A 365 -39.85 7.55 15.34
N GLY A 366 -38.90 8.05 16.14
CA GLY A 366 -39.10 8.88 17.33
C GLY A 366 -39.56 8.11 18.57
N SER A 367 -40.19 6.96 18.37
CA SER A 367 -40.59 5.99 19.39
C SER A 367 -40.63 4.59 18.76
N ALA A 368 -40.69 3.54 19.58
CA ALA A 368 -40.80 2.18 19.06
C ALA A 368 -42.09 2.00 18.24
N GLN A 369 -41.96 1.51 17.01
CA GLN A 369 -43.08 1.22 16.10
C GLN A 369 -43.05 -0.25 15.69
N SER A 370 -44.23 -0.84 15.49
CA SER A 370 -44.36 -2.19 14.94
C SER A 370 -44.54 -2.11 13.42
N PHE A 371 -43.84 -2.96 12.66
CA PHE A 371 -43.96 -3.07 11.21
C PHE A 371 -43.86 -4.52 10.75
N ASP A 372 -44.54 -4.83 9.65
CA ASP A 372 -44.64 -6.18 9.06
C ASP A 372 -44.26 -6.23 7.57
N ALA A 373 -43.99 -5.07 6.96
CA ALA A 373 -43.52 -4.97 5.59
C ALA A 373 -42.72 -3.67 5.33
N TYR A 374 -41.96 -3.65 4.24
CA TYR A 374 -41.26 -2.47 3.72
C TYR A 374 -41.34 -2.44 2.18
N GLN A 375 -41.03 -1.31 1.56
CA GLN A 375 -41.09 -1.13 0.12
C GLN A 375 -39.98 -0.19 -0.34
N LEU A 376 -39.33 -0.52 -1.46
CA LEU A 376 -38.34 0.34 -2.11
C LEU A 376 -38.93 0.91 -3.41
N THR A 377 -38.48 2.09 -3.80
CA THR A 377 -38.69 2.65 -5.14
C THR A 377 -37.35 2.77 -5.87
N THR A 378 -37.30 2.39 -7.15
CA THR A 378 -36.10 2.60 -7.97
C THR A 378 -35.84 4.09 -8.20
N GLY A 379 -34.57 4.51 -8.27
CA GLY A 379 -34.22 5.89 -8.63
C GLY A 379 -34.64 6.27 -10.06
N ASN A 380 -34.34 7.48 -10.51
CA ASN A 380 -34.85 7.99 -11.80
C ASN A 380 -34.00 7.65 -13.05
N ASP A 381 -32.72 7.30 -12.92
CA ASP A 381 -31.76 7.43 -14.06
C ASP A 381 -30.82 6.23 -14.33
N ALA A 382 -30.59 5.33 -13.37
CA ALA A 382 -29.50 4.35 -13.46
C ALA A 382 -29.83 3.02 -12.77
N SER A 383 -30.11 1.97 -13.54
CA SER A 383 -30.53 0.67 -13.00
C SER A 383 -29.40 -0.12 -12.33
N ASP A 384 -28.15 0.11 -12.74
CA ASP A 384 -26.95 -0.51 -12.16
C ASP A 384 -26.71 -0.12 -10.69
N ARG A 385 -27.32 0.98 -10.24
CA ARG A 385 -27.19 1.52 -8.88
C ARG A 385 -28.22 1.02 -7.88
N ASP A 386 -29.18 0.21 -8.32
CA ASP A 386 -30.23 -0.29 -7.46
C ASP A 386 -29.72 -1.43 -6.57
N PRO A 387 -30.02 -1.45 -5.27
CA PRO A 387 -29.65 -2.54 -4.39
C PRO A 387 -30.45 -3.80 -4.75
N VAL A 388 -29.76 -4.91 -5.03
CA VAL A 388 -30.35 -6.24 -5.27
C VAL A 388 -30.06 -7.21 -4.12
N ARG A 389 -29.19 -6.80 -3.19
CA ARG A 389 -28.98 -7.43 -1.89
C ARG A 389 -28.87 -6.36 -0.82
N TRP A 390 -29.55 -6.56 0.31
CA TRP A 390 -29.47 -5.65 1.45
C TRP A 390 -29.76 -6.34 2.77
N MET A 391 -29.32 -5.71 3.84
CA MET A 391 -29.64 -6.08 5.22
C MET A 391 -30.47 -4.97 5.85
N LEU A 392 -31.56 -5.37 6.53
CA LEU A 392 -32.31 -4.52 7.45
C LEU A 392 -32.00 -4.94 8.87
N GLU A 393 -31.78 -3.95 9.72
CA GLU A 393 -31.48 -4.14 11.13
C GLU A 393 -32.39 -3.26 11.98
N ILE A 394 -32.65 -3.67 13.21
CA ILE A 394 -33.54 -2.97 14.13
C ILE A 394 -32.84 -2.72 15.47
N SER A 395 -33.17 -1.59 16.09
CA SER A 395 -32.60 -1.17 17.37
C SER A 395 -33.62 -0.35 18.19
N ASP A 396 -33.54 -0.46 19.52
CA ASP A 396 -34.33 0.35 20.45
C ASP A 396 -33.59 1.62 20.89
N ASP A 397 -32.26 1.60 20.89
CA ASP A 397 -31.36 2.63 21.45
C ASP A 397 -30.50 3.35 20.39
N GLY A 398 -30.48 2.85 19.15
CA GLY A 398 -29.66 3.36 18.06
C GLY A 398 -28.20 2.86 18.09
N THR A 399 -27.81 2.10 19.11
CA THR A 399 -26.44 1.62 19.34
C THR A 399 -26.34 0.10 19.28
N THR A 400 -27.33 -0.60 19.83
CA THR A 400 -27.42 -2.06 19.83
C THR A 400 -28.32 -2.51 18.70
N TRP A 401 -27.74 -3.15 17.69
CA TRP A 401 -28.44 -3.54 16.47
C TRP A 401 -28.65 -5.05 16.39
N LYS A 402 -29.84 -5.46 15.97
CA LYS A 402 -30.16 -6.86 15.62
C LYS A 402 -30.50 -6.93 14.15
N THR A 403 -30.01 -7.94 13.43
CA THR A 403 -30.46 -8.16 12.06
C THR A 403 -31.94 -8.55 12.09
N LEU A 404 -32.73 -7.85 11.28
CA LEU A 404 -34.14 -8.12 11.10
C LEU A 404 -34.38 -8.98 9.87
N GLU A 405 -33.74 -8.64 8.74
CA GLU A 405 -33.91 -9.33 7.46
C GLU A 405 -32.66 -9.20 6.59
N ALA A 406 -32.44 -10.17 5.72
CA ALA A 406 -31.49 -10.08 4.62
C ALA A 406 -32.15 -10.51 3.31
N ALA A 407 -32.37 -9.56 2.41
CA ALA A 407 -32.89 -9.81 1.09
C ALA A 407 -31.71 -10.16 0.16
N ASN A 408 -31.81 -11.31 -0.51
CA ASN A 408 -30.76 -11.81 -1.40
C ASN A 408 -31.25 -12.04 -2.82
N ASN A 409 -30.56 -11.39 -3.77
CA ASN A 409 -30.81 -11.46 -5.19
C ASN A 409 -32.27 -11.11 -5.51
N TYR A 410 -32.74 -10.01 -4.93
CA TYR A 410 -34.07 -9.49 -5.17
C TYR A 410 -34.14 -8.97 -6.61
N PRO A 411 -35.14 -9.41 -7.41
CA PRO A 411 -35.33 -8.92 -8.76
C PRO A 411 -35.93 -7.51 -8.70
N MET A 412 -35.07 -6.50 -8.54
CA MET A 412 -35.51 -5.09 -8.53
C MET A 412 -36.21 -4.73 -9.85
N PRO A 413 -37.26 -3.89 -9.82
CA PRO A 413 -37.95 -3.45 -11.02
C PRO A 413 -37.00 -2.84 -12.05
N ASP A 414 -37.23 -3.11 -13.33
CA ASP A 414 -36.46 -2.48 -14.40
C ASP A 414 -36.95 -1.06 -14.72
N GLU A 415 -38.25 -0.83 -14.55
CA GLU A 415 -38.85 0.50 -14.63
C GLU A 415 -38.22 1.45 -13.58
N ARG A 416 -38.01 2.71 -13.97
CA ARG A 416 -37.50 3.76 -13.08
C ARG A 416 -38.65 4.39 -12.32
N ARG A 417 -38.40 4.80 -11.07
CA ARG A 417 -39.45 5.28 -10.15
C ARG A 417 -40.55 4.26 -9.90
N ALA A 418 -40.19 2.99 -9.99
CA ALA A 418 -41.09 1.87 -9.81
C ALA A 418 -40.93 1.27 -8.43
N LEU A 419 -42.06 0.93 -7.82
CA LEU A 419 -42.16 0.34 -6.51
C LEU A 419 -41.85 -1.15 -6.57
N THR A 420 -41.15 -1.71 -5.58
CA THR A 420 -40.96 -3.16 -5.42
C THR A 420 -42.24 -3.91 -5.05
N GLY A 421 -43.32 -3.20 -4.72
CA GLY A 421 -44.42 -3.73 -3.90
C GLY A 421 -44.04 -3.84 -2.41
N LYS A 422 -45.03 -4.07 -1.54
CA LYS A 422 -44.82 -4.23 -0.10
C LYS A 422 -44.22 -5.61 0.19
N LEU A 423 -42.94 -5.62 0.50
CA LEU A 423 -42.17 -6.81 0.87
C LEU A 423 -42.48 -7.16 2.32
N PRO A 424 -43.11 -8.32 2.60
CA PRO A 424 -43.37 -8.73 3.97
C PRO A 424 -42.06 -9.13 4.66
N LEU A 425 -41.96 -8.82 5.96
CA LEU A 425 -40.86 -9.35 6.78
C LEU A 425 -40.89 -10.87 6.75
N SER A 426 -39.75 -11.52 6.47
CA SER A 426 -39.78 -12.95 6.13
C SER A 426 -40.33 -13.85 7.25
N GLY A 427 -39.94 -13.60 8.50
CA GLY A 427 -40.23 -14.52 9.61
C GLY A 427 -39.54 -15.88 9.48
N THR A 428 -38.62 -16.03 8.53
CA THR A 428 -37.86 -17.26 8.25
C THR A 428 -36.50 -17.29 8.96
N ALA A 429 -36.28 -16.38 9.90
CA ALA A 429 -35.07 -16.28 10.69
C ALA A 429 -34.84 -17.57 11.50
N ALA A 430 -33.88 -18.39 11.10
CA ALA A 430 -33.51 -19.61 11.80
C ALA A 430 -32.50 -19.29 12.90
N ARG A 431 -32.84 -19.61 14.15
CA ARG A 431 -32.02 -19.42 15.33
C ARG A 431 -31.45 -20.75 15.80
N TRP A 432 -30.13 -20.83 15.92
CA TRP A 432 -29.40 -22.01 16.35
C TRP A 432 -29.81 -22.40 17.77
N SER A 433 -30.28 -23.63 17.90
CA SER A 433 -30.59 -24.24 19.20
C SER A 433 -29.62 -25.37 19.52
N GLY A 434 -29.08 -26.04 18.49
CA GLY A 434 -28.15 -27.16 18.61
C GLY A 434 -28.70 -28.35 19.41
N THR A 435 -30.02 -28.39 19.67
CA THR A 435 -30.63 -29.28 20.67
C THR A 435 -30.56 -30.76 20.33
N THR A 436 -30.15 -31.13 19.12
CA THR A 436 -30.17 -32.51 18.63
C THR A 436 -28.77 -33.09 18.47
N SER A 437 -27.89 -32.47 17.69
CA SER A 437 -26.59 -33.08 17.35
C SER A 437 -25.42 -32.11 17.21
N GLY A 438 -25.65 -30.79 17.26
CA GLY A 438 -24.61 -29.81 16.95
C GLY A 438 -24.20 -29.78 15.47
N GLU A 439 -24.92 -30.50 14.61
CA GLU A 439 -24.69 -30.53 13.17
C GLU A 439 -25.47 -29.42 12.47
N TRP A 440 -24.81 -28.72 11.55
CA TRP A 440 -25.48 -27.78 10.66
C TRP A 440 -25.55 -28.35 9.25
N ASN A 441 -26.78 -28.67 8.84
CA ASN A 441 -27.14 -29.07 7.47
C ASN A 441 -28.62 -28.73 7.23
N THR A 442 -29.17 -29.15 6.08
CA THR A 442 -30.54 -28.84 5.68
C THR A 442 -31.58 -29.91 6.07
N THR A 443 -31.21 -30.90 6.87
CA THR A 443 -32.08 -32.04 7.24
C THR A 443 -32.25 -32.22 8.75
N SER A 444 -31.21 -31.91 9.52
CA SER A 444 -31.19 -31.90 10.98
C SER A 444 -32.10 -30.81 11.55
N THR A 445 -32.74 -31.10 12.69
CA THR A 445 -33.67 -30.19 13.35
C THR A 445 -33.02 -29.51 14.54
N ASP A 446 -31.94 -28.77 14.29
CA ASP A 446 -31.14 -28.05 15.30
C ASP A 446 -31.49 -26.55 15.39
N TRP A 447 -32.54 -26.11 14.71
CA TRP A 447 -32.91 -24.70 14.58
C TRP A 447 -34.30 -24.42 15.15
N THR A 448 -34.57 -23.17 15.52
CA THR A 448 -35.91 -22.68 15.90
C THR A 448 -36.23 -21.43 15.10
N LEU A 449 -37.51 -21.10 14.89
CA LEU A 449 -37.85 -19.80 14.32
C LEU A 449 -37.62 -18.70 15.35
N ALA A 450 -36.95 -17.61 14.95
CA ALA A 450 -36.67 -16.50 15.84
C ALA A 450 -37.96 -15.97 16.49
N GLY A 451 -37.94 -15.80 17.82
CA GLY A 451 -39.11 -15.37 18.60
C GLY A 451 -40.09 -16.49 18.98
N THR A 452 -39.81 -17.76 18.65
CA THR A 452 -40.61 -18.92 19.05
C THR A 452 -39.82 -19.86 19.97
N THR A 453 -40.52 -20.69 20.76
CA THR A 453 -39.89 -21.67 21.68
C THR A 453 -40.04 -23.13 21.23
N THR A 454 -40.82 -23.43 20.19
CA THR A 454 -41.09 -24.80 19.67
C THR A 454 -41.85 -24.73 18.33
N PRO A 455 -41.70 -25.70 17.39
CA PRO A 455 -40.80 -26.86 17.40
C PRO A 455 -39.46 -26.61 16.70
N ALA A 456 -38.50 -27.51 16.88
CA ALA A 456 -37.24 -27.49 16.14
C ALA A 456 -37.48 -27.72 14.63
N ILE A 457 -36.75 -27.00 13.80
CA ILE A 457 -36.86 -26.99 12.33
C ILE A 457 -35.50 -27.30 11.69
N ALA A 458 -35.53 -27.72 10.43
CA ALA A 458 -34.33 -27.80 9.61
C ALA A 458 -33.97 -26.44 8.99
N PHE A 459 -32.68 -26.17 8.87
CA PHE A 459 -32.19 -24.97 8.20
C PHE A 459 -32.44 -25.03 6.69
N ARG A 460 -32.82 -23.90 6.09
CA ARG A 460 -32.96 -23.81 4.64
C ARG A 460 -31.97 -22.80 4.08
N ASN A 461 -31.35 -23.17 2.96
CA ASN A 461 -30.46 -22.27 2.26
C ASN A 461 -31.22 -21.03 1.77
N ASN A 462 -30.53 -19.88 1.77
CA ASN A 462 -31.04 -18.54 1.51
C ASN A 462 -32.01 -18.00 2.56
N GLU A 463 -31.98 -18.54 3.79
CA GLU A 463 -32.60 -17.95 4.99
C GLU A 463 -31.54 -17.41 5.97
N PRO A 464 -31.88 -16.45 6.84
CA PRO A 464 -30.96 -15.96 7.88
C PRO A 464 -30.65 -17.05 8.92
N ALA A 465 -29.39 -17.15 9.32
CA ALA A 465 -28.90 -18.03 10.37
C ALA A 465 -28.39 -17.19 11.56
N PHE A 466 -29.03 -17.35 12.72
CA PHE A 466 -28.74 -16.63 13.95
C PHE A 466 -28.10 -17.52 14.99
N PHE A 467 -26.94 -17.13 15.50
CA PHE A 467 -26.25 -17.77 16.61
C PHE A 467 -26.12 -16.77 17.75
N ASP A 468 -26.71 -17.08 18.89
CA ASP A 468 -26.68 -16.23 20.08
C ASP A 468 -26.58 -17.08 21.35
N GLU A 469 -27.05 -16.57 22.48
CA GLU A 469 -27.00 -17.26 23.76
C GLU A 469 -28.04 -18.40 23.91
N ALA A 470 -28.88 -18.67 22.90
CA ALA A 470 -29.91 -19.70 22.99
C ALA A 470 -29.36 -21.11 23.17
N SER A 471 -28.17 -21.39 22.63
CA SER A 471 -27.56 -22.70 22.64
C SER A 471 -26.32 -22.75 23.53
N SER A 472 -26.21 -23.84 24.30
CA SER A 472 -24.97 -24.22 24.98
C SER A 472 -24.02 -25.01 24.07
N ILE A 473 -24.48 -25.47 22.90
CA ILE A 473 -23.68 -26.22 21.93
C ILE A 473 -23.13 -25.24 20.90
N ARG A 474 -21.82 -24.99 20.99
CA ARG A 474 -21.14 -23.95 20.22
C ARG A 474 -20.04 -24.47 19.29
N GLU A 475 -19.73 -25.76 19.38
CA GLU A 475 -19.05 -26.48 18.30
C GLU A 475 -20.10 -26.84 17.25
N VAL A 476 -20.01 -26.20 16.08
CA VAL A 476 -20.98 -26.33 15.00
C VAL A 476 -20.32 -27.07 13.86
N ASN A 477 -20.71 -28.33 13.67
CA ASN A 477 -20.15 -29.16 12.62
C ASN A 477 -21.03 -29.08 11.37
N ILE A 478 -20.55 -28.41 10.33
CA ILE A 478 -21.25 -28.31 9.05
C ILE A 478 -21.05 -29.63 8.30
N THR A 479 -22.06 -30.49 8.22
CA THR A 479 -21.88 -31.83 7.62
C THR A 479 -22.07 -31.83 6.10
N THR A 480 -22.80 -30.85 5.57
CA THR A 480 -22.98 -30.61 4.12
C THR A 480 -22.91 -29.11 3.84
N PRO A 481 -22.47 -28.65 2.67
CA PRO A 481 -22.41 -27.22 2.36
C PRO A 481 -23.73 -26.50 2.65
N VAL A 482 -23.66 -25.39 3.38
CA VAL A 482 -24.80 -24.53 3.71
C VAL A 482 -24.63 -23.16 3.07
N ALA A 483 -25.73 -22.49 2.76
CA ALA A 483 -25.74 -21.18 2.08
C ALA A 483 -26.75 -20.23 2.75
N PRO A 484 -26.47 -19.72 3.96
CA PRO A 484 -27.35 -18.75 4.61
C PRO A 484 -27.47 -17.46 3.81
N SER A 485 -28.61 -16.76 3.95
CA SER A 485 -28.72 -15.42 3.39
C SER A 485 -27.90 -14.40 4.18
N ILE A 486 -27.74 -14.65 5.47
CA ILE A 486 -26.83 -13.98 6.38
C ILE A 486 -26.50 -14.92 7.54
N LEU A 487 -25.26 -14.92 8.00
CA LEU A 487 -24.82 -15.57 9.22
C LEU A 487 -24.56 -14.48 10.26
N ASP A 488 -25.42 -14.35 11.26
CA ASP A 488 -25.28 -13.39 12.35
C ASP A 488 -24.97 -14.12 13.66
N VAL A 489 -23.77 -13.87 14.19
CA VAL A 489 -23.26 -14.45 15.42
C VAL A 489 -23.13 -13.35 16.45
N ALA A 490 -24.01 -13.36 17.46
CA ALA A 490 -24.23 -12.26 18.40
C ALA A 490 -24.01 -12.65 19.87
N ASN A 491 -23.33 -13.76 20.15
CA ASN A 491 -23.02 -14.18 21.51
C ASN A 491 -22.15 -13.15 22.25
N SER A 492 -22.54 -12.87 23.49
CA SER A 492 -21.85 -12.01 24.43
C SER A 492 -20.70 -12.70 25.15
N THR A 493 -20.77 -14.03 25.33
CA THR A 493 -19.74 -14.82 26.01
C THR A 493 -19.40 -16.07 25.20
N GLY A 494 -18.30 -16.74 25.54
CA GLY A 494 -17.84 -18.00 24.94
C GLY A 494 -17.55 -17.93 23.44
N THR A 495 -17.30 -19.10 22.85
CA THR A 495 -16.80 -19.22 21.48
C THR A 495 -17.72 -20.11 20.65
N TYR A 496 -18.20 -19.60 19.52
CA TYR A 496 -18.75 -20.43 18.45
C TYR A 496 -17.62 -20.85 17.51
N SER A 497 -17.52 -22.14 17.21
CA SER A 497 -16.45 -22.73 16.43
C SER A 497 -17.05 -23.55 15.31
N PHE A 498 -16.82 -23.13 14.07
CA PHE A 498 -17.47 -23.69 12.88
C PHE A 498 -16.46 -24.52 12.08
N SER A 499 -16.76 -25.79 11.88
CA SER A 499 -15.90 -26.77 11.21
C SER A 499 -16.66 -27.60 10.16
N GLY A 500 -15.96 -28.43 9.39
CA GLY A 500 -16.55 -29.35 8.42
C GLY A 500 -16.68 -28.77 7.00
N SER A 501 -17.82 -28.99 6.36
CA SER A 501 -18.14 -28.53 5.01
C SER A 501 -18.21 -26.99 4.92
N PRO A 502 -18.00 -26.41 3.72
CA PRO A 502 -17.95 -24.96 3.54
C PRO A 502 -19.30 -24.27 3.73
N ILE A 503 -19.25 -23.03 4.22
CA ILE A 503 -20.29 -22.02 4.04
C ILE A 503 -20.14 -21.44 2.62
N THR A 504 -21.23 -21.43 1.88
CA THR A 504 -21.30 -21.10 0.45
C THR A 504 -22.36 -20.03 0.18
N GLY A 505 -22.55 -19.66 -1.09
CA GLY A 505 -23.64 -18.77 -1.50
C GLY A 505 -23.30 -17.28 -1.36
N LEU A 506 -24.34 -16.44 -1.35
CA LEU A 506 -24.20 -14.97 -1.43
C LEU A 506 -24.30 -14.27 -0.07
N GLY A 507 -24.46 -15.02 1.01
CA GLY A 507 -24.70 -14.48 2.34
C GLY A 507 -23.49 -13.77 2.94
N SER A 508 -23.77 -12.78 3.78
CA SER A 508 -22.75 -12.07 4.56
C SER A 508 -22.53 -12.74 5.92
N ILE A 509 -21.35 -12.54 6.51
CA ILE A 509 -21.07 -12.90 7.90
C ILE A 509 -21.09 -11.63 8.73
N VAL A 510 -21.76 -11.70 9.88
CA VAL A 510 -21.90 -10.62 10.83
C VAL A 510 -21.52 -11.15 12.21
N LYS A 511 -20.53 -10.54 12.84
CA LYS A 511 -20.08 -10.85 14.19
C LYS A 511 -20.37 -9.65 15.10
N ARG A 512 -21.14 -9.90 16.15
CA ARG A 512 -21.55 -8.94 17.20
C ARG A 512 -21.43 -9.60 18.57
N GLY A 513 -21.64 -8.81 19.61
CA GLY A 513 -21.48 -9.28 20.99
C GLY A 513 -20.01 -9.54 21.34
N ALA A 514 -19.69 -9.57 22.63
CA ALA A 514 -18.30 -9.65 23.09
C ALA A 514 -17.65 -11.04 22.94
N GLY A 515 -18.41 -12.09 22.59
CA GLY A 515 -17.89 -13.45 22.42
C GLY A 515 -17.04 -13.62 21.16
N GLU A 516 -16.60 -14.86 20.90
CA GLU A 516 -15.77 -15.20 19.74
C GLU A 516 -16.52 -16.07 18.72
N LEU A 517 -16.19 -15.88 17.43
CA LEU A 517 -16.50 -16.79 16.33
C LEU A 517 -15.19 -17.27 15.70
N ILE A 518 -14.99 -18.57 15.59
CA ILE A 518 -13.86 -19.20 14.90
C ILE A 518 -14.37 -19.86 13.61
N LEU A 519 -13.78 -19.50 12.48
CA LEU A 519 -13.97 -20.21 11.21
C LEU A 519 -12.77 -21.13 10.96
N GLN A 520 -12.99 -22.44 11.07
CA GLN A 520 -11.92 -23.44 10.98
C GLN A 520 -11.67 -23.97 9.57
N THR A 521 -12.59 -23.75 8.63
CA THR A 521 -12.56 -24.41 7.32
C THR A 521 -12.57 -23.42 6.16
N PRO A 522 -12.06 -23.83 4.99
CA PRO A 522 -12.15 -23.03 3.78
C PRO A 522 -13.63 -22.85 3.40
N ASN A 523 -14.02 -21.63 3.07
CA ASN A 523 -15.39 -21.28 2.68
C ASN A 523 -15.44 -20.80 1.22
N SER A 524 -16.65 -20.61 0.68
CA SER A 524 -16.84 -20.05 -0.67
C SER A 524 -17.96 -19.02 -0.77
N PHE A 525 -18.49 -18.52 0.36
CA PHE A 525 -19.48 -17.45 0.35
C PHE A 525 -18.92 -16.16 -0.28
N ASN A 526 -19.80 -15.38 -0.93
CA ASN A 526 -19.48 -14.12 -1.61
C ASN A 526 -20.33 -12.93 -1.10
N GLY A 527 -20.41 -12.80 0.22
CA GLY A 527 -20.97 -11.64 0.91
C GLY A 527 -19.91 -10.93 1.75
N GLY A 528 -20.28 -9.76 2.27
CA GLY A 528 -19.43 -8.98 3.17
C GLY A 528 -19.19 -9.67 4.51
N VAL A 529 -18.16 -9.23 5.21
CA VAL A 529 -17.82 -9.68 6.56
C VAL A 529 -17.82 -8.47 7.47
N TYR A 530 -18.66 -8.49 8.50
CA TYR A 530 -18.90 -7.36 9.39
C TYR A 530 -18.55 -7.78 10.82
N VAL A 531 -17.55 -7.16 11.42
CA VAL A 531 -17.10 -7.43 12.80
C VAL A 531 -17.34 -6.19 13.64
N PHE A 532 -18.51 -6.11 14.24
CA PHE A 532 -18.97 -4.96 15.03
C PHE A 532 -18.82 -5.17 16.54
N GLY A 533 -18.30 -6.32 16.98
CA GLY A 533 -18.03 -6.60 18.38
C GLY A 533 -17.46 -8.00 18.62
N GLY A 534 -16.66 -8.14 19.67
CA GLY A 534 -15.98 -9.37 20.01
C GLY A 534 -14.95 -9.78 18.96
N LYS A 535 -14.66 -11.07 18.87
CA LYS A 535 -13.56 -11.59 18.04
C LYS A 535 -14.06 -12.51 16.92
N LEU A 536 -13.57 -12.30 15.69
CA LEU A 536 -13.69 -13.22 14.56
C LEU A 536 -12.29 -13.79 14.26
N THR A 537 -12.08 -15.07 14.52
CA THR A 537 -10.81 -15.77 14.32
C THR A 537 -10.85 -16.62 13.06
N LEU A 538 -9.84 -16.47 12.21
CA LEU A 538 -9.73 -17.13 10.91
C LEU A 538 -8.65 -18.22 10.96
N ASN A 539 -9.04 -19.47 11.23
CA ASN A 539 -8.11 -20.60 11.38
C ASN A 539 -7.71 -21.27 10.05
N ASP A 540 -8.25 -20.79 8.93
CA ASP A 540 -7.90 -21.26 7.58
C ASP A 540 -7.67 -20.08 6.64
N SER A 541 -6.69 -20.19 5.74
CA SER A 541 -6.34 -19.14 4.77
C SER A 541 -7.46 -18.74 3.81
N LEU A 542 -8.47 -19.59 3.62
CA LEU A 542 -9.67 -19.36 2.82
C LEU A 542 -10.94 -19.28 3.69
N ALA A 543 -10.81 -19.10 5.00
CA ALA A 543 -11.94 -18.99 5.94
C ALA A 543 -12.92 -17.87 5.55
N LEU A 544 -12.41 -16.80 4.93
CA LEU A 544 -13.23 -15.69 4.49
C LEU A 544 -14.01 -15.98 3.20
N GLY A 545 -13.79 -17.07 2.47
CA GLY A 545 -14.53 -17.33 1.23
C GLY A 545 -14.02 -16.57 0.01
N ALA A 546 -14.92 -16.25 -0.93
CA ALA A 546 -14.58 -15.69 -2.24
C ALA A 546 -13.89 -14.32 -2.12
N GLN A 547 -12.74 -14.15 -2.78
CA GLN A 547 -11.88 -12.97 -2.70
C GLN A 547 -12.31 -11.86 -3.67
N ASP A 548 -13.60 -11.54 -3.69
CA ASP A 548 -14.18 -10.52 -4.55
C ASP A 548 -13.91 -9.10 -3.99
N SER A 549 -13.26 -8.25 -4.78
CA SER A 549 -12.93 -6.87 -4.39
C SER A 549 -14.16 -5.96 -4.25
N MET A 550 -15.31 -6.38 -4.77
CA MET A 550 -16.60 -5.72 -4.55
C MET A 550 -17.18 -5.98 -3.16
N GLN A 551 -16.68 -7.01 -2.45
CA GLN A 551 -17.05 -7.28 -1.07
C GLN A 551 -16.11 -6.56 -0.11
N ARG A 552 -16.54 -6.41 1.15
CA ARG A 552 -15.77 -5.74 2.19
C ARG A 552 -15.68 -6.55 3.47
N ILE A 553 -14.60 -6.30 4.20
CA ILE A 553 -14.44 -6.58 5.63
C ILE A 553 -14.64 -5.24 6.33
N GLU A 554 -15.62 -5.14 7.22
CA GLU A 554 -15.93 -3.92 7.95
C GLU A 554 -15.77 -4.15 9.45
N LEU A 555 -14.93 -3.34 10.11
CA LEU A 555 -14.66 -3.39 11.54
C LEU A 555 -15.31 -2.18 12.23
N GLY A 556 -15.93 -2.41 13.38
CA GLY A 556 -16.43 -1.37 14.30
C GLY A 556 -15.83 -1.51 15.69
N SER A 557 -16.21 -0.58 16.59
CA SER A 557 -15.68 -0.52 17.96
C SER A 557 -15.83 -1.86 18.68
N GLY A 558 -14.74 -2.32 19.32
CA GLY A 558 -14.71 -3.60 20.02
C GLY A 558 -14.75 -4.84 19.13
N GLY A 559 -14.74 -4.68 17.80
CA GLY A 559 -14.60 -5.77 16.83
C GLY A 559 -13.13 -6.08 16.54
N THR A 560 -12.74 -7.34 16.69
CA THR A 560 -11.39 -7.84 16.39
C THR A 560 -11.44 -8.88 15.28
N LEU A 561 -10.70 -8.65 14.19
CA LEU A 561 -10.39 -9.68 13.20
C LEU A 561 -9.06 -10.32 13.55
N ALA A 562 -9.07 -11.60 13.92
CA ALA A 562 -7.88 -12.32 14.31
C ALA A 562 -7.43 -13.35 13.28
N THR A 563 -6.14 -13.35 12.96
CA THR A 563 -5.56 -14.22 11.93
C THR A 563 -4.38 -15.02 12.52
N PRO A 564 -4.64 -16.21 13.07
CA PRO A 564 -3.60 -17.13 13.53
C PRO A 564 -2.80 -17.78 12.40
N VAL A 565 -3.29 -17.70 11.16
CA VAL A 565 -2.64 -18.25 9.97
C VAL A 565 -2.39 -17.16 8.94
N THR A 566 -1.38 -17.35 8.09
CA THR A 566 -1.10 -16.44 6.98
C THR A 566 -2.25 -16.44 5.98
N GLN A 567 -2.73 -15.25 5.61
CA GLN A 567 -3.81 -15.08 4.65
C GLN A 567 -3.54 -13.96 3.67
N ARG A 568 -4.18 -14.05 2.51
CA ARG A 568 -4.21 -12.98 1.52
C ARG A 568 -5.65 -12.64 1.19
N ASN A 569 -5.98 -11.35 1.25
CA ASN A 569 -7.35 -10.90 1.07
C ASN A 569 -7.47 -9.71 0.11
N GLN A 570 -8.42 -9.79 -0.83
CA GLN A 570 -8.69 -8.74 -1.83
C GLN A 570 -9.94 -7.90 -1.53
N ARG A 571 -10.73 -8.29 -0.53
CA ARG A 571 -11.91 -7.51 -0.13
C ARG A 571 -11.46 -6.16 0.40
N ARG A 572 -12.28 -5.15 0.19
CA ARG A 572 -12.08 -3.80 0.75
C ARG A 572 -12.07 -3.88 2.28
N LEU A 573 -11.08 -3.30 2.96
CA LEU A 573 -11.08 -3.22 4.44
C LEU A 573 -11.64 -1.85 4.82
N VAL A 574 -12.65 -1.84 5.68
CA VAL A 574 -13.28 -0.62 6.17
C VAL A 574 -13.19 -0.63 7.69
N VAL A 575 -12.58 0.39 8.27
CA VAL A 575 -12.64 0.65 9.71
C VAL A 575 -13.60 1.80 9.91
N ARG A 576 -14.66 1.56 10.66
CA ARG A 576 -15.71 2.54 10.95
C ARG A 576 -15.18 3.63 11.88
N GLU A 577 -15.93 4.72 12.00
CA GLU A 577 -15.60 5.90 12.80
C GLU A 577 -15.33 5.57 14.28
N ASP A 578 -15.93 4.50 14.78
CA ASP A 578 -15.76 3.99 16.14
C ASP A 578 -14.54 3.05 16.30
N GLY A 579 -13.75 2.85 15.25
CA GLY A 579 -12.48 2.11 15.28
C GLY A 579 -12.63 0.61 15.07
N GLY A 580 -11.53 -0.15 15.19
CA GLY A 580 -11.52 -1.60 15.08
C GLY A 580 -10.13 -2.20 15.23
N THR A 581 -10.04 -3.52 15.45
CA THR A 581 -8.76 -4.21 15.72
C THR A 581 -8.49 -5.31 14.69
N VAL A 582 -7.23 -5.38 14.24
CA VAL A 582 -6.68 -6.54 13.54
C VAL A 582 -5.59 -7.16 14.42
N GLU A 583 -5.79 -8.42 14.80
CA GLU A 583 -4.88 -9.20 15.64
C GLU A 583 -4.21 -10.28 14.80
N ILE A 584 -2.88 -10.31 14.75
CA ILE A 584 -2.13 -11.27 13.91
C ILE A 584 -1.15 -12.00 14.79
N GLN A 585 -1.28 -13.32 14.86
CA GLN A 585 -0.43 -14.16 15.70
C GLN A 585 0.99 -14.28 15.15
N ASP A 586 1.89 -14.75 16.00
CA ASP A 586 3.30 -14.90 15.67
C ASP A 586 3.53 -15.76 14.42
N GLY A 587 4.47 -15.33 13.57
CA GLY A 587 4.78 -15.97 12.29
C GLY A 587 3.71 -15.87 11.19
N ALA A 588 2.50 -15.36 11.50
CA ALA A 588 1.45 -15.15 10.50
C ALA A 588 1.56 -13.78 9.81
N THR A 589 1.10 -13.72 8.57
CA THR A 589 0.93 -12.46 7.81
C THR A 589 -0.48 -12.34 7.25
N PHE A 590 -1.17 -11.23 7.52
CA PHE A 590 -2.40 -10.86 6.83
C PHE A 590 -2.08 -9.87 5.71
N THR A 591 -2.04 -10.35 4.47
CA THR A 591 -1.80 -9.50 3.30
C THR A 591 -3.11 -8.93 2.79
N LYS A 592 -3.32 -7.63 2.98
CA LYS A 592 -4.45 -6.87 2.47
C LYS A 592 -4.09 -6.22 1.13
N LEU A 593 -4.82 -6.59 0.08
CA LEU A 593 -4.67 -6.04 -1.27
C LEU A 593 -5.72 -4.95 -1.53
N GLY A 594 -5.30 -3.82 -2.10
CA GLY A 594 -6.21 -2.78 -2.59
C GLY A 594 -6.83 -1.92 -1.47
N ALA A 595 -8.00 -1.34 -1.75
CA ALA A 595 -8.59 -0.26 -0.94
C ALA A 595 -8.74 -0.62 0.55
N THR A 596 -8.29 0.30 1.41
CA THR A 596 -8.44 0.26 2.87
C THR A 596 -8.90 1.65 3.32
N ASP A 597 -10.11 1.73 3.87
CA ASP A 597 -10.72 2.97 4.31
C ASP A 597 -10.72 3.04 5.82
N LEU A 598 -9.93 3.95 6.37
CA LEU A 598 -9.84 4.19 7.80
C LEU A 598 -10.68 5.43 8.11
N MET A 599 -11.88 5.23 8.66
CA MET A 599 -12.72 6.34 9.14
C MET A 599 -12.62 6.53 10.65
N GLY A 600 -12.16 5.49 11.36
CA GLY A 600 -11.75 5.52 12.76
C GLY A 600 -10.37 4.89 12.91
N THR A 601 -9.92 4.75 14.15
CA THR A 601 -8.60 4.19 14.46
C THR A 601 -8.57 2.68 14.25
N LEU A 602 -7.62 2.22 13.43
CA LEU A 602 -7.25 0.81 13.33
C LEU A 602 -6.16 0.48 14.37
N HIS A 603 -6.47 -0.45 15.26
CA HIS A 603 -5.49 -1.05 16.16
C HIS A 603 -4.89 -2.30 15.53
N LYS A 604 -3.57 -2.40 15.49
CA LYS A 604 -2.83 -3.60 15.12
C LYS A 604 -2.20 -4.21 16.36
N THR A 605 -2.60 -5.44 16.70
CA THR A 605 -2.13 -6.21 17.86
C THR A 605 -1.58 -7.59 17.45
N GLY A 606 -0.94 -8.31 18.38
CA GLY A 606 -0.27 -9.58 18.13
C GLY A 606 1.05 -9.43 17.37
N SER A 607 2.04 -10.27 17.64
CA SER A 607 3.40 -10.13 17.12
C SER A 607 3.56 -10.29 15.59
N GLY A 608 2.54 -10.80 14.89
CA GLY A 608 2.56 -11.03 13.45
C GLY A 608 2.46 -9.75 12.60
N THR A 609 2.38 -9.94 11.28
CA THR A 609 2.47 -8.85 10.29
C THR A 609 1.16 -8.55 9.56
N LEU A 610 0.71 -7.30 9.59
CA LEU A 610 -0.32 -6.77 8.69
C LEU A 610 0.37 -6.15 7.49
N ARG A 611 0.29 -6.80 6.33
CA ARG A 611 0.94 -6.33 5.11
C ARG A 611 -0.07 -5.61 4.22
N LEU A 612 0.16 -4.33 3.97
CA LEU A 612 -0.69 -3.48 3.13
C LEU A 612 -0.06 -3.36 1.73
N GLU A 613 -0.72 -3.95 0.74
CA GLU A 613 -0.33 -3.90 -0.68
C GLU A 613 -1.31 -3.03 -1.48
N ASN A 614 -0.79 -2.07 -2.27
CA ASN A 614 -1.57 -1.06 -3.00
C ASN A 614 -2.48 -0.20 -2.10
N TYR A 615 -2.02 0.13 -0.89
CA TYR A 615 -2.71 1.13 -0.06
C TYR A 615 -2.67 2.50 -0.77
N ALA A 616 -3.78 3.23 -0.78
CA ALA A 616 -3.92 4.49 -1.52
C ALA A 616 -4.26 5.70 -0.63
N GLY A 617 -4.05 5.58 0.69
CA GLY A 617 -4.41 6.59 1.69
C GLY A 617 -5.81 6.41 2.28
N SER A 618 -6.05 7.03 3.44
CA SER A 618 -7.38 7.13 4.07
C SER A 618 -8.09 8.43 3.65
N ARG A 619 -9.43 8.45 3.74
CA ARG A 619 -10.20 9.70 3.83
C ARG A 619 -10.22 10.08 5.32
N PRO A 620 -9.64 11.21 5.76
CA PRO A 620 -9.42 11.46 7.18
C PRO A 620 -10.76 11.70 7.89
N ALA A 621 -11.03 10.89 8.91
CA ALA A 621 -12.12 11.13 9.86
C ALA A 621 -11.72 10.93 11.34
N ALA A 622 -10.54 10.36 11.62
CA ALA A 622 -10.08 10.04 12.98
C ALA A 622 -8.97 10.99 13.48
N GLU A 623 -8.87 11.15 14.80
CA GLU A 623 -7.73 11.82 15.46
C GLU A 623 -6.41 11.03 15.29
N THR A 624 -6.48 9.72 15.05
CA THR A 624 -5.36 8.84 14.70
C THR A 624 -5.89 7.73 13.79
N ASP A 625 -5.29 7.52 12.62
CA ASP A 625 -5.77 6.49 11.68
C ASP A 625 -5.30 5.10 12.09
N ILE A 626 -4.03 4.96 12.50
CA ILE A 626 -3.41 3.67 12.80
C ILE A 626 -2.66 3.73 14.13
N VAL A 627 -2.89 2.74 14.99
CA VAL A 627 -2.09 2.48 16.18
C VAL A 627 -1.51 1.07 16.07
N ILE A 628 -0.18 0.96 16.10
CA ILE A 628 0.53 -0.32 16.14
C ILE A 628 0.85 -0.61 17.60
N ASP A 629 -0.04 -1.33 18.26
CA ASP A 629 0.12 -1.75 19.66
C ASP A 629 1.16 -2.87 19.78
N GLU A 630 1.16 -3.80 18.84
CA GLU A 630 2.10 -4.93 18.80
C GLU A 630 2.30 -5.46 17.36
N GLY A 631 3.50 -5.98 17.10
CA GLY A 631 3.86 -6.64 15.85
C GLY A 631 4.10 -5.64 14.73
N THR A 632 3.93 -6.07 13.48
CA THR A 632 4.35 -5.27 12.32
C THR A 632 3.16 -4.80 11.48
N ILE A 633 3.18 -3.54 11.03
CA ILE A 633 2.49 -3.12 9.79
C ILE A 633 3.55 -2.91 8.72
N ASP A 634 3.40 -3.60 7.60
CA ASP A 634 4.32 -3.54 6.45
C ASP A 634 3.66 -2.87 5.24
N PHE A 635 4.18 -1.71 4.84
CA PHE A 635 3.82 -1.06 3.59
C PHE A 635 4.72 -1.56 2.46
N ALA A 636 4.17 -2.41 1.60
CA ALA A 636 4.99 -3.28 0.78
C ALA A 636 4.88 -3.08 -0.74
N THR A 637 4.26 -1.99 -1.18
CA THR A 637 4.18 -1.63 -2.60
C THR A 637 4.88 -0.31 -2.84
N SER A 638 5.64 -0.23 -3.94
CA SER A 638 6.29 1.02 -4.34
C SER A 638 5.25 2.03 -4.79
N TYR A 639 5.28 3.23 -4.20
CA TYR A 639 4.29 4.28 -4.47
C TYR A 639 4.67 5.18 -5.67
N TYR A 640 5.90 5.09 -6.17
CA TYR A 640 6.40 5.92 -7.28
C TYR A 640 5.70 5.70 -8.62
N GLY A 641 5.10 4.53 -8.85
CA GLY A 641 4.52 4.16 -10.14
C GLY A 641 3.07 4.61 -10.37
N ASN A 642 2.34 4.96 -9.31
CA ASN A 642 0.87 5.00 -9.36
C ASN A 642 0.23 6.36 -8.99
N ASN A 643 1.01 7.41 -8.72
CA ASN A 643 0.52 8.73 -8.23
C ASN A 643 -0.36 8.66 -6.94
N ALA A 644 -0.52 7.49 -6.34
CA ALA A 644 -1.15 7.32 -5.05
C ALA A 644 -0.12 7.75 -4.00
N THR A 645 -0.31 8.92 -3.39
CA THR A 645 0.41 9.26 -2.17
C THR A 645 -0.58 9.07 -1.02
N PRO A 646 -0.29 8.24 -0.01
CA PRO A 646 -1.17 8.08 1.14
C PRO A 646 -1.32 9.40 1.95
N TYR A 647 -0.55 10.42 1.57
CA TYR A 647 -0.45 11.74 2.17
C TYR A 647 -0.83 12.88 1.19
N ALA A 648 -1.68 12.61 0.19
CA ALA A 648 -2.18 13.64 -0.72
C ALA A 648 -2.87 14.79 0.05
N PRO A 649 -3.01 16.01 -0.51
CA PRO A 649 -3.57 17.17 0.22
C PRO A 649 -4.97 16.95 0.82
N ALA A 650 -5.73 15.95 0.34
CA ALA A 650 -7.04 15.56 0.84
C ALA A 650 -7.02 14.36 1.82
N SER A 651 -5.85 13.81 2.13
CA SER A 651 -5.63 12.56 2.88
C SER A 651 -4.41 12.70 3.78
N SER A 652 -4.58 12.98 5.07
CA SER A 652 -3.48 13.03 6.05
C SER A 652 -3.50 11.81 6.95
N MET A 653 -2.63 10.82 6.73
CA MET A 653 -2.53 9.63 7.57
C MET A 653 -1.71 9.93 8.84
N LYS A 654 -2.22 9.50 10.00
CA LYS A 654 -1.53 9.57 11.29
C LYS A 654 -1.27 8.17 11.85
N ILE A 655 -0.03 7.91 12.26
CA ILE A 655 0.39 6.61 12.78
C ILE A 655 1.06 6.77 14.14
N VAL A 656 0.65 5.97 15.11
CA VAL A 656 1.37 5.77 16.38
C VAL A 656 1.98 4.38 16.39
N VAL A 657 3.27 4.29 16.70
CA VAL A 657 4.02 3.04 16.84
C VAL A 657 4.41 2.88 18.31
N ASN A 658 3.71 2.03 19.05
CA ASN A 658 3.98 1.79 20.48
C ASN A 658 5.19 0.86 20.68
N GLU A 659 5.63 0.67 21.91
CA GLU A 659 6.85 -0.06 22.30
C GLU A 659 7.03 -1.43 21.62
N ASN A 660 5.97 -2.23 21.51
CA ASN A 660 6.01 -3.55 20.87
C ASN A 660 5.62 -3.52 19.38
N GLY A 661 5.37 -2.32 18.85
CA GLY A 661 4.96 -2.07 17.49
C GLY A 661 6.13 -1.80 16.55
N ARG A 662 5.94 -2.18 15.29
CA ARG A 662 6.86 -1.90 14.20
C ARG A 662 6.13 -1.41 12.97
N LEU A 663 6.51 -0.24 12.47
CA LEU A 663 6.17 0.25 11.16
C LEU A 663 7.30 -0.13 10.19
N LEU A 664 7.03 -1.04 9.24
CA LEU A 664 8.00 -1.49 8.26
C LEU A 664 7.63 -0.97 6.87
N PHE A 665 8.59 -0.36 6.18
CA PHE A 665 8.47 -0.04 4.76
C PHE A 665 9.38 -0.98 3.97
N SER A 666 8.84 -2.11 3.49
CA SER A 666 9.61 -3.11 2.72
C SER A 666 9.76 -2.78 1.22
N ALA A 667 9.09 -1.74 0.74
CA ALA A 667 9.21 -1.20 -0.62
C ALA A 667 9.37 0.32 -0.59
N SER A 668 9.92 0.90 -1.67
CA SER A 668 10.13 2.35 -1.76
C SER A 668 8.83 3.13 -1.56
N SER A 669 8.78 3.95 -0.52
CA SER A 669 7.57 4.68 -0.15
C SER A 669 7.92 6.13 0.19
N PRO A 670 7.17 7.12 -0.31
CA PRO A 670 7.24 8.48 0.20
C PRO A 670 6.45 8.55 1.51
N LEU A 671 7.06 9.09 2.58
CA LEU A 671 6.34 9.51 3.78
C LEU A 671 5.58 10.84 3.61
N GLY A 672 5.47 11.33 2.38
CA GLY A 672 4.86 12.60 2.02
C GLY A 672 5.06 12.85 0.53
N GLY A 673 4.07 13.43 -0.16
CA GLY A 673 4.09 13.58 -1.61
C GLY A 673 5.35 14.28 -2.14
N HIS A 674 5.81 13.85 -3.31
CA HIS A 674 6.88 14.50 -4.10
C HIS A 674 6.44 15.86 -4.69
N ASP A 675 5.21 16.31 -4.43
CA ASP A 675 4.69 17.55 -5.02
C ASP A 675 5.14 18.78 -4.24
N SER A 676 6.07 19.50 -4.88
CA SER A 676 6.70 20.77 -4.52
C SER A 676 5.75 21.96 -4.26
N TRP A 677 4.44 21.75 -4.07
CA TRP A 677 3.45 22.84 -4.13
C TRP A 677 2.24 22.75 -3.18
N THR A 678 2.23 21.89 -2.15
CA THR A 678 1.12 21.92 -1.18
C THR A 678 1.59 22.15 0.25
N THR A 679 1.31 23.36 0.72
CA THR A 679 1.34 23.75 2.11
C THR A 679 0.19 23.05 2.85
N LEU A 680 0.50 22.55 4.06
CA LEU A 680 -0.43 22.07 5.10
C LEU A 680 -1.10 20.69 4.88
N SER A 681 -0.38 19.60 5.14
CA SER A 681 -1.00 18.44 5.81
C SER A 681 -0.72 18.56 7.31
N THR A 682 -1.74 18.32 8.15
CA THR A 682 -1.74 18.78 9.54
C THR A 682 -0.97 17.92 10.56
N GLU A 683 -0.67 16.63 10.36
CA GLU A 683 -0.10 15.76 11.43
C GLU A 683 0.60 14.45 10.94
N GLN A 684 1.03 13.56 11.87
CA GLN A 684 2.39 13.03 12.07
C GLN A 684 2.52 11.48 12.11
N ILE A 685 3.74 10.94 11.99
CA ILE A 685 4.12 9.62 12.53
C ILE A 685 4.77 9.83 13.90
N LEU A 686 4.23 9.19 14.94
CA LEU A 686 4.80 9.15 16.28
C LEU A 686 5.37 7.76 16.56
N VAL A 687 6.68 7.67 16.81
CA VAL A 687 7.35 6.45 17.26
C VAL A 687 7.53 6.51 18.78
N ASN A 688 6.57 5.94 19.50
CA ASN A 688 6.47 5.94 20.96
C ASN A 688 7.02 4.63 21.55
N GLY A 689 8.33 4.55 21.73
CA GLY A 689 9.05 3.34 22.17
C GLY A 689 9.24 2.28 21.08
N GLY A 690 8.43 2.30 20.00
CA GLY A 690 8.47 1.29 18.94
C GLY A 690 9.57 1.45 17.90
N LEU A 691 9.43 0.73 16.80
CA LEU A 691 10.38 0.72 15.68
C LEU A 691 9.75 1.27 14.39
N PHE A 692 10.42 2.23 13.76
CA PHE A 692 10.20 2.57 12.37
C PHE A 692 11.34 2.02 11.51
N GLU A 693 11.08 0.94 10.78
CA GLU A 693 12.07 0.21 9.98
C GLU A 693 11.91 0.49 8.49
N ILE A 694 13.02 0.83 7.84
CA ILE A 694 13.11 0.97 6.38
C ILE A 694 13.85 -0.25 5.86
N GLY A 695 13.22 -0.99 4.95
CA GLY A 695 13.82 -2.14 4.25
C GLY A 695 15.03 -1.72 3.39
N SER A 696 15.43 -2.48 2.38
CA SER A 696 16.60 -2.13 1.54
C SER A 696 16.32 -1.02 0.50
N ASN A 697 15.28 -0.21 0.72
CA ASN A 697 14.71 0.72 -0.24
C ASN A 697 14.95 2.18 0.15
N LEU A 698 14.68 3.07 -0.80
CA LEU A 698 14.67 4.51 -0.56
C LEU A 698 13.33 4.94 0.04
N THR A 699 13.38 5.74 1.10
CA THR A 699 12.23 6.37 1.74
C THR A 699 12.49 7.87 1.91
N TYR A 700 11.58 8.68 1.39
CA TYR A 700 11.66 10.13 1.49
C TYR A 700 10.96 10.62 2.74
N LEU A 701 11.60 11.56 3.42
CA LEU A 701 11.09 12.21 4.62
C LEU A 701 10.13 13.36 4.31
N PRO A 702 9.12 13.60 5.16
CA PRO A 702 8.14 14.66 4.94
C PRO A 702 8.69 16.06 5.28
N LEU A 703 8.27 17.07 4.50
CA LEU A 703 8.61 18.48 4.71
C LEU A 703 7.77 19.14 5.82
N GLY A 704 8.37 20.07 6.56
CA GLY A 704 7.67 21.04 7.42
C GLY A 704 7.33 20.57 8.84
N LYS A 705 6.68 21.48 9.57
CA LYS A 705 6.23 21.33 10.96
C LYS A 705 4.70 21.20 11.02
N THR A 706 4.17 20.53 12.05
CA THR A 706 2.75 20.51 12.39
C THR A 706 2.31 21.87 12.96
N THR A 707 1.02 22.05 13.21
CA THR A 707 0.46 23.24 13.88
C THR A 707 1.03 23.45 15.29
N ALA A 708 1.44 22.37 15.95
CA ALA A 708 2.12 22.39 17.25
C ALA A 708 3.61 22.72 17.16
N GLY A 709 4.16 22.96 15.95
CA GLY A 709 5.57 23.27 15.75
C GLY A 709 6.51 22.06 15.74
N GLN A 710 5.98 20.84 15.77
CA GLN A 710 6.76 19.60 15.74
C GLN A 710 7.00 19.11 14.32
N GLY A 711 8.09 18.39 14.05
CA GLY A 711 8.37 17.80 12.73
C GLY A 711 7.43 16.66 12.37
N ARG A 712 7.16 16.40 11.09
CA ARG A 712 6.17 15.38 10.68
C ARG A 712 6.51 13.91 11.06
N LEU A 713 7.74 13.66 11.50
CA LEU A 713 8.14 12.47 12.24
C LEU A 713 8.54 12.89 13.66
N ALA A 714 7.92 12.27 14.67
CA ALA A 714 8.31 12.41 16.08
C ALA A 714 8.82 11.09 16.65
N LEU A 715 9.90 11.18 17.42
CA LEU A 715 10.45 10.07 18.20
C LEU A 715 10.26 10.35 19.68
N GLN A 716 9.75 9.35 20.41
CA GLN A 716 9.59 9.38 21.87
C GLN A 716 10.06 8.04 22.42
N GLY A 717 11.37 7.92 22.70
CA GLY A 717 12.00 6.66 23.15
C GLY A 717 12.05 5.52 22.13
N GLY A 718 11.48 5.69 20.94
CA GLY A 718 11.57 4.71 19.85
C GLY A 718 12.77 4.91 18.91
N ALA A 719 12.86 4.06 17.89
CA ALA A 719 13.98 4.06 16.95
C ALA A 719 13.53 4.10 15.48
N VAL A 720 14.28 4.84 14.66
CA VAL A 720 14.32 4.66 13.20
C VAL A 720 15.47 3.72 12.87
N THR A 721 15.24 2.70 12.04
CA THR A 721 16.25 1.66 11.74
C THR A 721 16.13 1.06 10.34
N GLY A 722 16.95 0.04 10.06
CA GLY A 722 16.90 -0.76 8.84
C GLY A 722 18.01 -0.43 7.81
N GLY A 723 17.97 -1.09 6.66
CA GLY A 723 19.06 -1.10 5.67
C GLY A 723 18.92 -0.10 4.51
N GLY A 724 17.83 0.66 4.47
CA GLY A 724 17.46 1.49 3.32
C GLY A 724 18.16 2.84 3.27
N ILE A 725 17.68 3.74 2.41
CA ILE A 725 18.13 5.14 2.41
C ILE A 725 17.00 5.99 2.96
N PHE A 726 17.33 6.86 3.91
CA PHE A 726 16.42 7.85 4.46
C PHE A 726 16.82 9.22 3.94
N GLU A 727 15.96 9.86 3.15
CA GLU A 727 16.32 11.02 2.34
C GLU A 727 15.36 12.19 2.59
N PRO A 728 15.82 13.34 3.13
CA PRO A 728 15.04 14.57 3.20
C PRO A 728 14.59 15.03 1.82
N VAL A 729 13.33 15.44 1.70
CA VAL A 729 12.82 16.05 0.47
C VAL A 729 13.34 17.49 0.36
N HIS A 730 13.47 17.98 -0.87
CA HIS A 730 13.79 19.37 -1.16
C HIS A 730 12.57 20.28 -0.90
N GLY A 731 12.74 21.28 -0.04
CA GLY A 731 11.76 22.34 0.21
C GLY A 731 12.37 23.74 0.24
N THR A 732 11.56 24.74 0.57
CA THR A 732 12.02 26.12 0.75
C THR A 732 12.77 26.29 2.08
N ALA A 733 13.37 27.47 2.33
CA ALA A 733 14.01 27.77 3.62
C ALA A 733 13.06 27.63 4.84
N THR A 734 11.74 27.74 4.63
CA THR A 734 10.72 27.58 5.69
C THR A 734 10.11 26.17 5.72
N ASP A 735 10.22 25.42 4.63
CA ASP A 735 9.63 24.09 4.47
C ASP A 735 10.73 23.02 4.47
N VAL A 736 11.54 23.00 5.54
CA VAL A 736 12.61 22.01 5.71
C VAL A 736 12.06 20.70 6.28
N THR A 737 12.60 19.57 5.84
CA THR A 737 12.33 18.28 6.46
C THR A 737 12.63 18.34 7.96
N THR A 738 11.64 18.02 8.80
CA THR A 738 11.78 18.17 10.25
C THR A 738 11.51 16.86 10.98
N ILE A 739 12.40 16.49 11.92
CA ILE A 739 12.20 15.42 12.90
C ILE A 739 12.14 16.03 14.30
N SER A 740 11.12 15.69 15.07
CA SER A 740 11.03 16.05 16.49
C SER A 740 11.44 14.89 17.38
N VAL A 741 12.08 15.21 18.49
CA VAL A 741 12.43 14.27 19.55
C VAL A 741 11.78 14.76 20.82
N LEU A 742 10.85 13.96 21.32
CA LEU A 742 10.04 14.26 22.49
C LEU A 742 10.66 13.63 23.73
N PRO A 743 10.36 14.16 24.94
CA PRO A 743 10.87 13.59 26.18
C PRO A 743 10.36 12.17 26.40
N SER A 744 11.25 11.27 26.81
CA SER A 744 10.97 9.87 27.11
C SER A 744 11.94 9.35 28.18
N GLU A 745 11.57 8.27 28.86
CA GLU A 745 12.45 7.58 29.82
C GLU A 745 13.68 6.95 29.14
N PHE A 746 13.54 6.60 27.85
CA PHE A 746 14.62 6.03 27.04
C PHE A 746 15.01 6.98 25.91
N PRO A 747 16.30 7.06 25.54
CA PRO A 747 16.73 7.84 24.39
C PRO A 747 16.09 7.35 23.08
N SER A 748 15.68 8.28 22.23
CA SER A 748 15.34 7.95 20.85
C SER A 748 16.59 7.64 20.04
N SER A 749 16.46 6.90 18.93
CA SER A 749 17.62 6.61 18.09
C SER A 749 17.32 6.59 16.60
N ILE A 750 18.35 6.90 15.80
CA ILE A 750 18.38 6.72 14.34
C ILE A 750 19.57 5.82 14.05
N THR A 751 19.30 4.58 13.66
CA THR A 751 20.27 3.48 13.59
C THR A 751 20.12 2.67 12.29
N GLY A 752 20.79 1.52 12.21
CA GLY A 752 20.70 0.60 11.09
C GLY A 752 21.89 0.72 10.13
N THR A 753 21.93 -0.17 9.14
CA THR A 753 23.07 -0.31 8.21
C THR A 753 22.97 0.57 6.96
N GLY A 754 21.82 1.21 6.74
CA GLY A 754 21.63 2.09 5.60
C GLY A 754 22.11 3.53 5.85
N GLU A 755 21.77 4.45 4.95
CA GLU A 755 22.20 5.86 5.00
C GLU A 755 21.09 6.81 5.45
N LEU A 756 21.46 7.90 6.12
CA LEU A 756 20.69 9.16 6.20
C LEU A 756 21.31 10.11 5.16
N ALA A 757 20.73 10.17 3.96
CA ALA A 757 21.28 10.90 2.83
C ALA A 757 20.66 12.30 2.79
N LEU A 758 21.43 13.33 3.17
CA LEU A 758 20.94 14.72 3.23
C LEU A 758 20.76 15.38 1.85
N ASN A 759 20.88 14.66 0.73
CA ASN A 759 20.67 15.17 -0.64
C ASN A 759 19.37 14.55 -1.18
N PRO A 760 18.32 15.32 -1.54
CA PRO A 760 18.34 16.70 -2.06
C PRO A 760 18.06 17.86 -1.09
N GLY A 761 17.84 17.64 0.21
CA GLY A 761 17.46 18.74 1.12
C GLY A 761 18.06 18.67 2.53
N PRO A 762 18.21 19.82 3.22
CA PRO A 762 18.69 19.84 4.60
C PRO A 762 17.68 19.17 5.56
N LEU A 763 18.18 18.81 6.74
CA LEU A 763 17.38 18.24 7.84
C LEU A 763 17.36 19.20 9.03
N LEU A 764 16.18 19.39 9.64
CA LEU A 764 16.00 20.07 10.91
C LEU A 764 15.62 19.06 11.99
N LEU A 765 16.42 18.96 13.06
CA LEU A 765 16.08 18.20 14.25
C LEU A 765 15.66 19.14 15.37
N ILE A 766 14.49 18.91 15.96
CA ILE A 766 14.01 19.64 17.15
C ILE A 766 14.05 18.67 18.33
N THR A 767 14.90 18.92 19.32
CA THR A 767 14.89 18.09 20.53
C THR A 767 14.35 18.88 21.71
N GLU A 768 13.22 18.40 22.24
CA GLU A 768 12.52 19.03 23.36
C GLU A 768 13.31 18.91 24.68
N PRO A 769 13.01 19.72 25.70
CA PRO A 769 13.71 19.66 26.99
C PRO A 769 13.71 18.25 27.60
N GLY A 770 14.89 17.75 27.98
CA GLY A 770 15.06 16.42 28.56
C GLY A 770 15.00 15.25 27.57
N SER A 771 14.90 15.53 26.26
CA SER A 771 14.99 14.50 25.22
C SER A 771 16.43 14.27 24.75
N VAL A 772 16.72 13.03 24.34
CA VAL A 772 18.01 12.61 23.78
C VAL A 772 17.76 11.82 22.50
N VAL A 773 18.50 12.12 21.43
CA VAL A 773 18.52 11.30 20.21
C VAL A 773 19.93 10.83 19.87
N ASN A 774 20.08 9.51 19.74
CA ASN A 774 21.32 8.86 19.33
C ASN A 774 21.30 8.54 17.84
N VAL A 775 22.12 9.24 17.05
CA VAL A 775 22.32 8.94 15.63
C VAL A 775 23.58 8.08 15.47
N ASN A 776 23.36 6.78 15.27
CA ASN A 776 24.39 5.79 15.02
C ASN A 776 24.13 5.11 13.66
N ARG A 777 24.17 5.93 12.62
CA ARG A 777 23.94 5.59 11.22
C ARG A 777 24.79 6.52 10.36
N LEU A 778 25.26 6.04 9.22
CA LEU A 778 26.04 6.85 8.27
C LEU A 778 25.18 8.00 7.72
N ILE A 779 25.63 9.24 7.91
CA ILE A 779 25.06 10.46 7.33
C ILE A 779 25.91 10.88 6.13
N THR A 780 25.27 11.04 4.97
CA THR A 780 25.90 11.39 3.68
C THR A 780 25.24 12.63 3.05
N GLY A 781 25.85 13.19 1.99
CA GLY A 781 25.24 14.25 1.18
C GLY A 781 26.00 15.59 1.14
N GLY A 782 25.55 16.49 0.26
CA GLY A 782 26.16 17.80 0.03
C GLY A 782 25.77 18.89 1.05
N TYR A 783 24.70 18.64 1.80
CA TYR A 783 24.06 19.61 2.71
C TYR A 783 24.36 19.29 4.18
N GLY A 784 24.27 20.30 5.05
CA GLY A 784 24.33 20.15 6.51
C GLY A 784 22.95 19.97 7.15
N PHE A 785 22.89 19.90 8.47
CA PHE A 785 21.65 19.83 9.24
C PHE A 785 21.59 20.92 10.32
N THR A 786 20.40 21.28 10.74
CA THR A 786 20.17 22.22 11.85
C THR A 786 19.55 21.50 13.04
N LYS A 787 19.94 21.90 14.24
CA LYS A 787 19.43 21.40 15.52
C LYS A 787 18.84 22.57 16.32
N GLU A 788 17.58 22.43 16.71
CA GLU A 788 16.81 23.33 17.57
C GLU A 788 16.39 22.62 18.88
N GLY A 789 15.92 23.40 19.85
CA GLY A 789 15.44 22.90 21.15
C GLY A 789 16.56 22.55 22.13
N THR A 790 16.24 22.41 23.41
CA THR A 790 17.23 22.31 24.49
C THR A 790 17.68 20.89 24.83
N GLY A 791 17.13 19.86 24.19
CA GLY A 791 17.58 18.47 24.38
C GLY A 791 18.93 18.17 23.71
N GLU A 792 19.33 16.90 23.74
CA GLU A 792 20.63 16.42 23.28
C GLU A 792 20.55 15.67 21.95
N LEU A 793 21.52 15.93 21.07
CA LEU A 793 21.81 15.17 19.86
C LEU A 793 23.18 14.49 20.01
N VAL A 794 23.23 13.17 19.90
CA VAL A 794 24.47 12.39 19.93
C VAL A 794 24.77 11.86 18.53
N LEU A 795 25.97 12.14 18.02
CA LEU A 795 26.49 11.59 16.76
C LEU A 795 27.57 10.55 17.06
N ALA A 796 27.26 9.27 16.84
CA ALA A 796 28.13 8.16 17.20
C ALA A 796 28.84 7.48 16.02
N SER A 797 28.48 7.84 14.77
CA SER A 797 29.08 7.25 13.56
C SER A 797 30.07 8.18 12.87
N ALA A 798 31.00 7.61 12.10
CA ALA A 798 31.81 8.34 11.13
C ALA A 798 30.93 8.72 9.92
N ASN A 799 30.80 10.02 9.67
CA ASN A 799 29.92 10.59 8.66
C ASN A 799 30.71 11.26 7.53
N THR A 800 30.07 11.50 6.38
CA THR A 800 30.74 12.00 5.17
C THR A 800 30.07 13.20 4.51
N TYR A 801 29.00 13.74 5.13
CA TYR A 801 28.31 14.91 4.61
C TYR A 801 29.17 16.18 4.69
N ARG A 802 29.00 17.09 3.72
CA ARG A 802 29.94 18.21 3.50
C ARG A 802 29.41 19.58 3.84
N GLY A 803 28.10 19.83 3.75
CA GLY A 803 27.51 21.13 4.08
C GLY A 803 28.13 22.35 3.36
N THR A 804 28.66 22.15 2.15
CA THR A 804 29.30 23.22 1.37
C THR A 804 28.56 23.53 0.09
N ASP A 805 27.65 22.63 -0.33
CA ASP A 805 26.88 22.83 -1.55
C ASP A 805 25.73 23.79 -1.23
N ILE A 806 25.88 25.04 -1.69
CA ILE A 806 24.80 26.04 -1.63
C ILE A 806 23.98 25.91 -2.91
N PRO A 807 22.72 25.47 -2.84
CA PRO A 807 21.86 25.52 -4.00
C PRO A 807 21.55 26.97 -4.38
N ASP A 808 21.36 27.24 -5.68
CA ASP A 808 21.02 28.58 -6.22
C ASP A 808 19.75 29.20 -5.58
N TRP A 809 18.90 28.38 -4.98
CA TRP A 809 17.65 28.77 -4.31
C TRP A 809 17.80 29.07 -2.81
N LEU A 810 19.00 28.93 -2.24
CA LEU A 810 19.28 29.18 -0.83
C LEU A 810 20.37 30.25 -0.67
N THR A 811 20.09 31.27 0.15
CA THR A 811 20.94 32.48 0.27
C THR A 811 22.10 32.35 1.26
N ALA A 812 22.29 31.20 1.90
CA ALA A 812 23.36 30.96 2.88
C ALA A 812 23.92 29.53 2.77
N PRO A 813 25.25 29.34 2.98
CA PRO A 813 25.84 28.01 3.05
C PRO A 813 25.25 27.17 4.19
N ILE A 814 25.01 25.87 3.92
CA ILE A 814 24.35 24.96 4.87
C ILE A 814 25.40 24.19 5.69
N GLY A 815 25.79 24.71 6.87
CA GLY A 815 26.59 23.97 7.86
C GLY A 815 25.78 23.06 8.78
N THR A 816 26.49 22.34 9.66
CA THR A 816 25.92 21.73 10.87
C THR A 816 25.71 22.81 11.92
N ASN A 817 24.46 23.22 12.14
CA ASN A 817 24.13 24.38 12.99
C ASN A 817 23.39 23.94 14.25
N ILE A 818 24.00 24.11 15.42
CA ILE A 818 23.41 23.81 16.72
C ILE A 818 22.96 25.14 17.35
N THR A 819 21.66 25.41 17.27
CA THR A 819 21.08 26.69 17.71
C THR A 819 20.73 26.71 19.19
N ALA A 820 20.49 25.54 19.79
CA ALA A 820 20.21 25.35 21.21
C ALA A 820 20.48 23.89 21.63
N GLY A 821 20.61 23.67 22.94
CA GLY A 821 20.82 22.35 23.55
C GLY A 821 22.24 21.84 23.39
N THR A 822 22.39 20.52 23.35
CA THR A 822 23.71 19.86 23.36
C THR A 822 23.93 19.04 22.09
N LEU A 823 25.11 19.17 21.48
CA LEU A 823 25.66 18.24 20.51
C LEU A 823 26.77 17.43 21.18
N THR A 824 26.64 16.11 21.16
CA THR A 824 27.65 15.17 21.68
C THR A 824 28.29 14.43 20.52
N LEU A 825 29.60 14.57 20.36
CA LEU A 825 30.38 13.78 19.41
C LEU A 825 30.87 12.52 20.13
N ALA A 826 30.36 11.37 19.70
CA ALA A 826 30.65 10.06 20.32
C ALA A 826 31.26 9.06 19.33
N ASN A 827 31.64 9.51 18.13
CA ASN A 827 32.28 8.64 17.14
C ASN A 827 33.70 8.27 17.59
N THR A 828 34.07 7.00 17.41
CA THR A 828 35.41 6.49 17.79
C THR A 828 36.43 6.56 16.65
N SER A 829 35.99 6.91 15.44
CA SER A 829 36.83 7.04 14.25
C SER A 829 36.18 7.97 13.22
N GLY A 830 36.96 8.42 12.23
CA GLY A 830 36.46 9.33 11.18
C GLY A 830 36.06 10.69 11.75
N SER A 831 34.99 11.29 11.22
CA SER A 831 34.41 12.56 11.68
C SER A 831 32.93 12.38 11.94
N ALA A 832 32.42 12.72 13.13
CA ALA A 832 30.99 12.70 13.41
C ALA A 832 30.21 13.70 12.55
N THR A 833 30.83 14.78 12.09
CA THR A 833 30.15 15.80 11.27
C THR A 833 30.59 15.81 9.81
N GLY A 834 31.30 14.77 9.35
CA GLY A 834 31.91 14.76 8.03
C GLY A 834 32.87 15.93 7.84
N THR A 835 32.81 16.59 6.70
CA THR A 835 33.56 17.83 6.45
C THR A 835 32.67 19.07 6.53
N SER A 836 31.47 18.92 7.10
CA SER A 836 30.53 20.03 7.27
C SER A 836 31.07 21.06 8.27
N PRO A 837 31.05 22.36 7.94
CA PRO A 837 31.30 23.40 8.92
C PRO A 837 30.32 23.26 10.09
N VAL A 838 30.81 23.32 11.32
CA VAL A 838 30.02 23.16 12.55
C VAL A 838 29.94 24.50 13.27
N THR A 839 28.72 24.96 13.58
CA THR A 839 28.49 26.15 14.40
C THR A 839 27.70 25.79 15.66
N ILE A 840 28.24 26.13 16.82
CA ILE A 840 27.60 25.99 18.12
C ILE A 840 27.22 27.38 18.60
N ALA A 841 25.92 27.72 18.52
CA ALA A 841 25.43 29.04 18.84
C ALA A 841 25.57 29.36 20.34
N ALA A 842 25.50 30.66 20.69
CA ALA A 842 25.44 31.10 22.07
C ALA A 842 24.29 30.41 22.83
N GLY A 843 24.59 29.81 23.98
CA GLY A 843 23.63 29.03 24.78
C GLY A 843 23.51 27.55 24.39
N ALA A 844 24.13 27.10 23.30
CA ALA A 844 24.30 25.68 22.98
C ALA A 844 25.62 25.12 23.53
N THR A 845 25.75 23.79 23.58
CA THR A 845 26.93 23.08 24.10
C THR A 845 27.44 22.04 23.10
N LEU A 846 28.75 21.98 22.93
CA LEU A 846 29.47 20.88 22.26
C LEU A 846 30.21 20.04 23.30
N ARG A 847 30.03 18.72 23.27
CA ARG A 847 30.69 17.79 24.19
C ARG A 847 31.07 16.45 23.57
N GLY A 848 31.68 15.58 24.37
CA GLY A 848 31.98 14.18 24.05
C GLY A 848 33.47 13.94 23.78
N SER A 849 33.80 12.73 23.32
CA SER A 849 35.19 12.32 23.04
C SER A 849 35.44 12.05 21.55
N GLY A 850 34.51 12.47 20.70
CA GLY A 850 34.55 12.24 19.26
C GLY A 850 35.30 13.32 18.49
N SER A 851 35.03 13.39 17.18
CA SER A 851 35.74 14.27 16.29
C SER A 851 34.86 14.96 15.25
N ALA A 852 35.28 16.16 14.83
CA ALA A 852 34.67 16.93 13.76
C ALA A 852 35.76 17.51 12.84
N SER A 853 35.84 17.05 11.59
CA SER A 853 36.91 17.48 10.66
C SER A 853 36.65 18.78 9.92
N GLY A 854 35.39 19.21 9.80
CA GLY A 854 35.05 20.51 9.22
C GLY A 854 35.49 21.68 10.11
N ASP A 855 35.42 22.91 9.59
CA ASP A 855 35.68 24.11 10.38
C ASP A 855 34.66 24.21 11.54
N VAL A 856 35.11 24.40 12.77
CA VAL A 856 34.28 24.45 13.98
C VAL A 856 34.27 25.86 14.56
N THR A 857 33.10 26.45 14.74
CA THR A 857 32.91 27.73 15.44
C THR A 857 32.05 27.52 16.68
N VAL A 858 32.55 27.92 17.86
CA VAL A 858 31.86 27.77 19.14
C VAL A 858 31.61 29.14 19.77
N ASP A 859 30.39 29.66 19.57
CA ASP A 859 29.88 30.84 20.28
C ASP A 859 29.24 30.47 21.64
N GLY A 860 28.87 29.20 21.80
CA GLY A 860 28.30 28.61 23.02
C GLY A 860 29.34 28.07 23.99
N THR A 861 29.06 26.92 24.58
CA THR A 861 29.97 26.21 25.48
C THR A 861 30.63 25.02 24.76
N ILE A 862 31.90 24.76 25.01
CA ILE A 862 32.56 23.48 24.70
C ILE A 862 33.02 22.82 26.01
N THR A 863 32.73 21.53 26.15
CA THR A 863 33.05 20.72 27.34
C THR A 863 33.30 19.28 26.90
N PRO A 864 34.55 18.87 26.62
CA PRO A 864 34.84 17.50 26.17
C PRO A 864 34.25 16.44 27.12
N GLY A 865 34.47 16.56 28.42
CA GLY A 865 34.01 15.62 29.44
C GLY A 865 32.58 15.87 29.93
N ASP A 866 32.09 14.88 30.69
CA ASP A 866 30.86 14.95 31.49
C ASP A 866 31.18 14.40 32.88
N GLU A 867 30.93 15.21 33.91
CA GLU A 867 31.19 14.88 35.33
C GLU A 867 30.53 13.55 35.76
N GLU A 868 29.52 13.07 35.01
CA GLU A 868 28.76 11.86 35.34
C GLU A 868 29.28 10.56 34.68
N PHE A 869 29.96 10.61 33.52
CA PHE A 869 30.26 9.39 32.72
C PHE A 869 31.68 9.29 32.15
N THR A 870 32.32 10.40 31.80
CA THR A 870 33.70 10.44 31.30
C THR A 870 34.38 11.67 31.92
N PRO A 871 35.03 11.52 33.10
CA PRO A 871 35.55 12.65 33.89
C PRO A 871 36.69 13.42 33.17
N TYR A 872 37.25 12.82 32.13
CA TYR A 872 38.12 13.49 31.18
C TYR A 872 37.90 12.91 29.78
N ALA A 873 37.85 13.78 28.76
CA ALA A 873 37.69 13.39 27.38
C ALA A 873 38.49 14.28 26.42
N THR A 874 38.79 13.74 25.25
CA THR A 874 39.47 14.47 24.18
C THR A 874 38.52 14.71 23.01
N LEU A 875 38.26 15.98 22.67
CA LEU A 875 37.55 16.37 21.45
C LEU A 875 38.54 16.71 20.34
N ALA A 876 38.48 16.00 19.22
CA ALA A 876 39.33 16.26 18.06
C ALA A 876 38.60 17.07 16.98
N LEU A 877 39.05 18.29 16.71
CA LEU A 877 38.39 19.26 15.84
C LEU A 877 39.28 19.64 14.64
N GLY A 878 38.67 20.08 13.54
CA GLY A 878 39.35 20.74 12.42
C GLY A 878 39.82 22.15 12.78
N ASN A 879 39.88 23.08 11.82
CA ASN A 879 40.13 24.48 12.17
C ASN A 879 39.05 24.96 13.15
N THR A 880 39.46 25.58 14.26
CA THR A 880 38.54 25.88 15.37
C THR A 880 38.58 27.35 15.74
N THR A 881 37.40 27.96 15.86
CA THR A 881 37.21 29.31 16.40
C THR A 881 36.39 29.23 17.69
N LEU A 882 36.97 29.68 18.80
CA LEU A 882 36.34 29.69 20.13
C LEU A 882 35.97 31.13 20.48
N ASN A 883 34.67 31.42 20.60
CA ASN A 883 34.15 32.74 20.96
C ASN A 883 33.41 32.75 22.30
N GLY A 884 32.94 31.59 22.77
CA GLY A 884 32.14 31.43 23.99
C GLY A 884 32.94 30.88 25.18
N VAL A 885 32.37 29.89 25.88
CA VAL A 885 32.93 29.33 27.12
C VAL A 885 33.61 27.99 26.85
N VAL A 886 34.88 27.87 27.20
CA VAL A 886 35.61 26.59 27.22
C VAL A 886 35.60 26.08 28.66
N LYS A 887 34.95 24.95 28.90
CA LYS A 887 34.95 24.27 30.19
C LYS A 887 35.78 23.00 30.07
N LEU A 888 36.75 22.84 30.97
CA LEU A 888 37.61 21.67 31.03
C LEU A 888 37.68 21.17 32.47
N GLU A 889 37.51 19.87 32.65
CA GLU A 889 37.67 19.21 33.94
C GLU A 889 39.10 18.68 34.13
N LEU A 890 39.61 18.77 35.36
CA LEU A 890 40.84 18.10 35.79
C LEU A 890 40.49 16.96 36.74
N ASP A 891 40.96 15.75 36.44
CA ASP A 891 40.82 14.58 37.30
C ASP A 891 42.18 13.91 37.53
N GLY A 892 42.71 14.04 38.74
CA GLY A 892 44.06 13.55 39.06
C GLY A 892 45.12 14.18 38.14
N ASN A 893 45.82 13.35 37.38
CA ASN A 893 46.84 13.76 36.41
C ASN A 893 46.30 13.93 34.98
N GLU A 894 45.00 13.67 34.76
CA GLU A 894 44.34 13.78 33.47
C GLU A 894 43.51 15.07 33.40
N ALA A 895 43.20 15.48 32.18
CA ALA A 895 42.35 16.64 31.91
C ALA A 895 41.51 16.43 30.65
N ASP A 896 40.37 17.10 30.61
CA ASP A 896 39.70 17.37 29.35
C ASP A 896 40.64 18.08 28.37
N LYS A 897 40.58 17.65 27.12
CA LYS A 897 41.45 18.15 26.05
C LYS A 897 40.67 18.50 24.80
N ILE A 898 41.06 19.60 24.16
CA ILE A 898 40.63 19.95 22.80
C ILE A 898 41.83 19.81 21.87
N GLU A 899 41.75 18.93 20.88
CA GLU A 899 42.77 18.72 19.85
C GLU A 899 42.34 19.34 18.53
N VAL A 900 43.01 20.42 18.10
CA VAL A 900 42.73 21.13 16.86
C VAL A 900 43.72 20.68 15.79
N THR A 901 43.25 19.95 14.79
CA THR A 901 44.06 19.47 13.65
C THR A 901 44.28 20.56 12.58
N GLY A 902 44.26 21.84 12.98
CA GLY A 902 44.40 23.00 12.13
C GLY A 902 44.63 24.29 12.92
N THR A 903 44.16 25.42 12.36
CA THR A 903 44.30 26.74 12.98
C THR A 903 43.35 26.89 14.17
N LEU A 904 43.84 27.45 15.27
CA LEU A 904 43.05 27.80 16.47
C LEU A 904 42.91 29.32 16.59
N ASN A 905 41.67 29.82 16.57
CA ASN A 905 41.35 31.22 16.80
C ASN A 905 40.58 31.37 18.11
N ILE A 906 41.09 32.18 19.03
CA ILE A 906 40.43 32.53 20.30
C ILE A 906 39.89 33.95 20.17
N GLY A 907 38.57 34.05 20.09
CA GLY A 907 37.85 35.32 20.00
C GLY A 907 38.01 36.16 21.26
N ALA A 908 37.89 37.48 21.11
CA ALA A 908 38.12 38.43 22.21
C ALA A 908 37.17 38.28 23.40
N SER A 909 36.04 37.58 23.24
CA SER A 909 35.06 37.31 24.30
C SER A 909 35.14 35.89 24.86
N ALA A 910 36.05 35.05 24.35
CA ALA A 910 36.17 33.67 24.78
C ALA A 910 36.72 33.58 26.20
N THR A 911 36.12 32.72 27.02
CA THR A 911 36.52 32.51 28.42
C THR A 911 36.88 31.05 28.66
N LEU A 912 37.84 30.81 29.56
CA LEU A 912 38.24 29.48 30.01
C LEU A 912 37.74 29.27 31.44
N GLN A 913 37.19 28.10 31.71
CA GLN A 913 36.76 27.65 33.03
C GLN A 913 37.36 26.26 33.27
N ILE A 914 38.03 26.11 34.40
CA ILE A 914 38.63 24.85 34.82
C ILE A 914 37.94 24.40 36.11
N THR A 915 37.43 23.17 36.12
CA THR A 915 36.94 22.47 37.30
C THR A 915 37.97 21.41 37.75
N GLY A 916 37.86 20.93 38.99
CA GLY A 916 38.84 20.02 39.57
C GLY A 916 40.05 20.73 40.21
N THR A 917 40.82 19.98 41.01
CA THR A 917 42.04 20.49 41.67
C THR A 917 43.27 19.99 40.92
N PRO A 918 44.15 20.88 40.41
CA PRO A 918 45.34 20.43 39.71
C PRO A 918 46.31 19.74 40.67
N THR A 919 46.82 18.58 40.26
CA THR A 919 47.78 17.75 40.99
C THR A 919 49.05 17.44 40.18
N ALA A 920 49.02 17.60 38.85
CA ALA A 920 50.16 17.41 37.96
C ALA A 920 50.93 18.72 37.74
N PRO A 921 52.25 18.66 37.42
CA PRO A 921 53.04 19.87 37.15
C PRO A 921 52.58 20.62 35.88
N SER A 922 51.93 19.94 34.94
CA SER A 922 51.39 20.53 33.72
C SER A 922 50.19 19.73 33.19
N TYR A 923 49.24 20.44 32.56
CA TYR A 923 48.11 19.86 31.81
C TYR A 923 48.04 20.50 30.43
N THR A 924 47.98 19.69 29.37
CA THR A 924 47.72 20.17 28.00
C THR A 924 46.21 20.28 27.81
N LEU A 925 45.71 21.51 27.79
CA LEU A 925 44.28 21.80 27.72
C LEU A 925 43.78 21.88 26.28
N VAL A 926 44.56 22.52 25.42
CA VAL A 926 44.27 22.63 23.99
C VAL A 926 45.57 22.37 23.22
N SER A 927 45.54 21.52 22.20
CA SER A 927 46.66 21.38 21.25
C SER A 927 46.23 21.79 19.85
N TYR A 928 47.15 22.31 19.04
CA TYR A 928 46.87 22.74 17.66
C TYR A 928 48.08 22.51 16.74
N THR A 929 47.81 22.18 15.48
CA THR A 929 48.84 21.99 14.45
C THR A 929 49.04 23.22 13.55
N GLY A 930 48.06 24.13 13.50
CA GLY A 930 48.12 25.38 12.72
C GLY A 930 48.55 26.59 13.56
N ALA A 931 48.21 27.80 13.10
CA ALA A 931 48.50 29.01 13.85
C ALA A 931 47.53 29.20 15.04
N LEU A 932 48.02 29.80 16.13
CA LEU A 932 47.19 30.34 17.21
C LEU A 932 46.98 31.84 17.01
N THR A 933 45.73 32.30 17.11
CA THR A 933 45.41 33.74 17.25
C THR A 933 44.54 33.99 18.49
N GLY A 934 44.81 35.09 19.21
CA GLY A 934 44.05 35.49 20.40
C GLY A 934 44.45 34.79 21.70
N THR A 935 43.78 35.17 22.80
CA THR A 935 43.97 34.62 24.17
C THR A 935 42.64 34.63 24.91
N PHE A 936 42.51 33.86 26.00
CA PHE A 936 41.28 33.80 26.79
C PHE A 936 41.11 35.07 27.64
N ALA A 937 39.92 35.66 27.60
CA ALA A 937 39.59 36.84 28.38
C ALA A 937 39.31 36.48 29.84
N GLY A 938 39.89 37.25 30.78
CA GLY A 938 39.50 37.24 32.19
C GLY A 938 39.76 35.92 32.96
N PHE A 939 40.56 35.00 32.42
CA PHE A 939 40.88 33.76 33.10
C PHE A 939 41.75 34.00 34.34
N THR A 940 41.35 33.45 35.48
CA THR A 940 42.17 33.40 36.70
C THR A 940 42.59 31.95 36.91
N PRO A 941 43.88 31.61 36.73
CA PRO A 941 44.37 30.26 36.94
C PRO A 941 44.14 29.77 38.38
N PRO A 942 43.99 28.44 38.60
CA PRO A 942 44.06 27.85 39.93
C PRO A 942 45.30 28.33 40.71
N THR A 943 45.17 28.45 42.03
CA THR A 943 46.28 28.93 42.87
C THR A 943 47.52 28.07 42.69
N GLY A 944 48.66 28.71 42.40
CA GLY A 944 49.91 28.01 42.16
C GLY A 944 50.11 27.52 40.72
N TYR A 945 49.26 27.90 39.76
CA TYR A 945 49.42 27.59 38.34
C TYR A 945 49.33 28.85 37.47
N SER A 946 49.84 28.77 36.24
CA SER A 946 49.74 29.78 35.18
C SER A 946 49.31 29.14 33.87
N LEU A 947 48.63 29.91 33.02
CA LEU A 947 48.28 29.48 31.67
C LEU A 947 49.41 29.89 30.70
N VAL A 948 49.94 28.93 29.96
CA VAL A 948 51.03 29.12 28.99
C VAL A 948 50.48 28.92 27.58
N TYR A 949 50.77 29.87 26.69
CA TYR A 949 50.43 29.81 25.27
C TYR A 949 51.70 29.48 24.48
N GLY A 950 51.84 28.22 24.07
CA GLY A 950 52.99 27.72 23.32
C GLY A 950 52.85 27.87 21.80
N THR A 951 53.72 27.21 21.05
CA THR A 951 53.69 27.17 19.58
C THR A 951 52.71 26.14 19.04
N SER A 952 52.33 25.13 19.84
CA SER A 952 51.44 24.02 19.45
C SER A 952 50.45 23.59 20.54
N ALA A 953 50.45 24.27 21.70
CA ALA A 953 49.55 23.94 22.81
C ALA A 953 49.29 25.13 23.74
N ILE A 954 48.14 25.09 24.42
CA ILE A 954 47.81 25.90 25.58
C ILE A 954 47.79 24.97 26.80
N SER A 955 48.62 25.29 27.79
CA SER A 955 48.84 24.42 28.95
C SER A 955 48.66 25.15 30.26
N LEU A 956 48.15 24.46 31.27
CA LEU A 956 48.14 24.92 32.65
C LEU A 956 49.38 24.35 33.36
N VAL A 957 50.29 25.22 33.79
CA VAL A 957 51.61 24.83 34.33
C VAL A 957 51.79 25.34 35.76
N SER A 958 52.39 24.54 36.64
CA SER A 958 52.65 24.92 38.04
C SER A 958 53.65 26.09 38.14
N ASN A 959 53.39 27.00 39.07
CA ASN A 959 54.23 28.15 39.42
C ASN A 959 55.33 27.81 40.46
N THR A 960 55.44 26.55 40.89
CA THR A 960 56.58 26.09 41.69
C THR A 960 57.87 26.23 40.88
N ALA A 961 59.02 26.44 41.55
CA ALA A 961 60.32 26.68 40.92
C ALA A 961 60.54 25.74 39.72
N ASP A 962 60.87 26.34 38.57
CA ASP A 962 61.08 25.63 37.32
C ASP A 962 62.02 24.43 37.56
N PRO A 963 61.56 23.19 37.31
CA PRO A 963 62.36 22.00 37.54
C PRO A 963 63.73 22.06 36.84
N TYR A 964 63.80 22.71 35.67
CA TYR A 964 65.07 22.98 34.99
C TYR A 964 65.99 23.85 35.85
N THR A 965 65.48 24.95 36.43
CA THR A 965 66.31 25.84 37.28
C THR A 965 66.82 25.15 38.54
N THR A 966 66.04 24.22 39.09
CA THR A 966 66.47 23.42 40.24
C THR A 966 67.57 22.44 39.83
N TRP A 967 67.37 21.73 38.71
CA TRP A 967 68.35 20.81 38.14
C TRP A 967 69.66 21.51 37.72
N ALA A 968 69.55 22.65 37.03
CA ALA A 968 70.68 23.41 36.50
C ALA A 968 71.48 24.18 37.57
N SER A 969 70.95 24.30 38.80
CA SER A 969 71.56 25.11 39.88
C SER A 969 73.00 24.69 40.25
N GLY A 970 73.40 23.47 39.93
CA GLY A 970 74.74 22.93 40.17
C GLY A 970 75.74 23.10 39.01
N LEU A 971 75.32 23.65 37.86
CA LEU A 971 76.14 23.75 36.66
C LEU A 971 76.99 25.03 36.64
N THR A 972 78.15 24.97 35.96
CA THR A 972 79.06 26.11 35.81
C THR A 972 78.50 27.20 34.88
N ASP A 973 77.68 26.82 33.91
CA ASP A 973 76.82 27.71 33.14
C ASP A 973 75.41 27.10 33.08
N PRO A 974 74.43 27.62 33.86
CA PRO A 974 73.09 27.06 33.95
C PRO A 974 72.15 27.52 32.82
N SER A 975 72.66 28.14 31.74
CA SER A 975 71.83 28.54 30.60
C SER A 975 71.27 27.31 29.86
N PRO A 976 69.98 27.26 29.48
CA PRO A 976 69.39 26.16 28.70
C PRO A 976 70.14 25.79 27.42
N SER A 977 70.75 26.79 26.78
CA SER A 977 71.49 26.64 25.52
C SER A 977 73.00 26.43 25.71
N ALA A 978 73.49 26.48 26.95
CA ALA A 978 74.88 26.22 27.25
C ALA A 978 75.18 24.71 27.23
N ASP A 979 76.47 24.43 27.10
CA ASP A 979 77.10 23.10 27.08
C ASP A 979 78.38 23.25 27.94
N PRO A 980 78.23 23.30 29.28
CA PRO A 980 79.31 23.66 30.19
C PRO A 980 80.40 22.58 30.30
N ASP A 981 80.10 21.34 29.96
CA ASP A 981 81.02 20.20 29.94
C ASP A 981 81.60 19.92 28.54
N GLY A 982 81.04 20.53 27.49
CA GLY A 982 81.62 20.63 26.15
C GLY A 982 81.42 19.39 25.30
N ASP A 983 80.39 18.59 25.58
CA ASP A 983 80.11 17.35 24.88
C ASP A 983 79.18 17.53 23.66
N GLY A 984 78.67 18.74 23.45
CA GLY A 984 77.81 19.11 22.33
C GLY A 984 76.32 18.89 22.59
N ILE A 985 75.92 18.47 23.79
CA ILE A 985 74.54 18.36 24.23
C ILE A 985 74.22 19.58 25.09
N GLN A 986 73.17 20.31 24.73
CA GLN A 986 72.79 21.50 25.49
C GLN A 986 72.07 21.09 26.78
N ASN A 987 72.28 21.85 27.86
CA ASN A 987 71.66 21.63 29.17
C ASN A 987 70.15 21.33 29.11
N ILE A 988 69.41 21.98 28.20
CA ILE A 988 67.96 21.75 28.05
C ILE A 988 67.63 20.34 27.54
N LEU A 989 68.46 19.79 26.63
CA LEU A 989 68.34 18.44 26.12
C LEU A 989 68.77 17.44 27.18
N GLU A 990 69.80 17.75 27.95
CA GLU A 990 70.26 16.91 29.05
C GLU A 990 69.22 16.79 30.16
N PHE A 991 68.59 17.90 30.52
CA PHE A 991 67.46 17.90 31.45
C PHE A 991 66.30 17.06 30.94
N VAL A 992 65.97 17.14 29.64
CA VAL A 992 64.94 16.29 29.03
C VAL A 992 65.35 14.82 29.03
N LEU A 993 66.59 14.50 28.70
CA LEU A 993 67.09 13.12 28.61
C LEU A 993 67.38 12.47 29.97
N ASN A 994 67.22 13.24 31.07
CA ASN A 994 67.66 12.86 32.41
C ASN A 994 69.17 12.53 32.46
N SER A 995 69.98 13.24 31.67
CA SER A 995 71.43 13.08 31.64
C SER A 995 72.14 14.11 32.56
N ASN A 996 73.47 14.04 32.64
CA ASN A 996 74.27 14.82 33.59
C ASN A 996 74.97 16.01 32.92
N GLY A 997 74.41 17.21 33.03
CA GLY A 997 75.00 18.41 32.43
C GLY A 997 76.29 18.96 33.04
N ALA A 998 76.92 18.23 33.96
CA ALA A 998 78.25 18.56 34.44
C ALA A 998 79.35 17.62 33.91
N ALA A 999 78.98 16.58 33.15
CA ALA A 999 79.93 15.61 32.61
C ALA A 999 79.35 14.85 31.41
N SER A 1000 80.22 14.65 30.40
CA SER A 1000 79.84 14.06 29.12
C SER A 1000 78.88 12.88 29.21
N SER A 1001 77.76 12.99 28.50
CA SER A 1001 76.57 12.14 28.64
C SER A 1001 76.09 11.51 27.31
N PHE A 1002 77.00 11.30 26.35
CA PHE A 1002 76.68 10.71 25.02
C PHE A 1002 75.91 9.38 25.04
N GLU A 1003 76.08 8.56 26.08
CA GLU A 1003 75.40 7.26 26.20
C GLU A 1003 73.89 7.41 26.46
N ASP A 1004 73.43 8.59 26.88
CA ASP A 1004 72.03 8.90 27.17
C ASP A 1004 71.27 9.49 25.95
N LEU A 1005 71.94 9.63 24.80
CA LEU A 1005 71.32 10.10 23.56
C LEU A 1005 70.25 9.12 23.04
N PRO A 1006 69.26 9.63 22.27
CA PRO A 1006 68.26 8.79 21.64
C PRO A 1006 68.86 7.66 20.79
N VAL A 1007 68.31 6.46 20.95
CA VAL A 1007 68.71 5.26 20.19
C VAL A 1007 67.72 5.00 19.07
N ALA A 1008 68.24 4.75 17.86
CA ALA A 1008 67.44 4.41 16.70
C ALA A 1008 67.65 2.95 16.26
N THR A 1009 66.56 2.23 16.02
CA THR A 1009 66.56 0.86 15.46
C THR A 1009 65.49 0.72 14.35
N ARG A 1010 65.39 -0.46 13.73
CA ARG A 1010 64.28 -0.82 12.85
C ARG A 1010 63.60 -2.09 13.37
N ASN A 1011 62.26 -2.13 13.30
CA ASN A 1011 61.50 -3.34 13.58
C ASN A 1011 61.46 -4.28 12.35
N ALA A 1012 60.73 -5.40 12.47
CA ALA A 1012 60.61 -6.39 11.41
C ALA A 1012 59.83 -5.87 10.18
N GLU A 1013 58.95 -4.89 10.40
CA GLU A 1013 58.12 -4.22 9.40
C GLU A 1013 58.89 -3.13 8.63
N GLY A 1014 60.11 -2.81 9.05
CA GLY A 1014 60.97 -1.79 8.43
C GLY A 1014 60.75 -0.38 8.95
N ASP A 1015 59.87 -0.19 9.93
CA ASP A 1015 59.62 1.09 10.60
C ASP A 1015 60.86 1.56 11.36
N PHE A 1016 61.01 2.88 11.46
CA PHE A 1016 62.12 3.50 12.17
C PHE A 1016 61.72 3.76 13.62
N ILE A 1017 62.40 3.09 14.56
CA ILE A 1017 62.09 3.14 15.99
C ILE A 1017 63.06 4.09 16.66
N PHE A 1018 62.57 5.20 17.20
CA PHE A 1018 63.36 6.22 17.89
C PHE A 1018 63.01 6.22 19.38
N THR A 1019 63.97 5.89 20.25
CA THR A 1019 63.73 5.70 21.69
C THR A 1019 64.66 6.55 22.54
N PHE A 1020 64.13 7.20 23.58
CA PHE A 1020 64.92 7.91 24.60
C PHE A 1020 64.29 7.82 25.98
N VAL A 1021 65.08 8.08 27.03
CA VAL A 1021 64.58 8.26 28.39
C VAL A 1021 64.27 9.74 28.57
N GLN A 1022 63.10 10.05 29.11
CA GLN A 1022 62.65 11.39 29.40
C GLN A 1022 62.53 11.59 30.91
N ASN A 1023 63.08 12.67 31.43
CA ASN A 1023 62.75 13.15 32.77
C ASN A 1023 61.28 13.59 32.82
N ALA A 1024 60.46 13.00 33.69
CA ALA A 1024 59.04 13.36 33.79
C ALA A 1024 58.84 14.85 34.16
N ASP A 1025 59.78 15.44 34.92
CA ASP A 1025 59.76 16.85 35.26
C ASP A 1025 60.04 17.78 34.07
N SER A 1026 60.52 17.24 32.94
CA SER A 1026 60.77 17.98 31.70
C SER A 1026 59.58 18.02 30.74
N THR A 1027 58.47 17.36 31.09
CA THR A 1027 57.30 17.22 30.22
C THR A 1027 56.72 18.58 29.79
N TYR A 1028 56.83 19.62 30.63
CA TYR A 1028 56.34 20.97 30.32
C TYR A 1028 57.12 21.66 29.18
N LEU A 1029 58.33 21.19 28.86
CA LEU A 1029 59.14 21.70 27.73
C LEU A 1029 58.66 21.18 26.37
N ASN A 1030 57.65 20.29 26.37
CA ASN A 1030 57.03 19.71 25.18
C ASN A 1030 58.06 19.19 24.15
N PRO A 1031 58.96 18.25 24.52
CA PRO A 1031 59.93 17.69 23.60
C PRO A 1031 59.22 17.01 22.43
N VAL A 1032 59.56 17.39 21.20
CA VAL A 1032 58.99 16.82 19.98
C VAL A 1032 60.03 16.00 19.22
N ILE A 1033 59.55 14.93 18.59
CA ILE A 1033 60.37 14.14 17.66
C ILE A 1033 60.10 14.68 16.27
N GLU A 1034 61.15 15.02 15.56
CA GLU A 1034 61.06 15.44 14.16
C GLU A 1034 61.77 14.45 13.26
N TYR A 1035 61.31 14.34 12.02
CA TYR A 1035 61.93 13.50 11.01
C TYR A 1035 62.12 14.22 9.69
N THR A 1036 63.03 13.70 8.89
CA THR A 1036 63.30 14.14 7.52
C THR A 1036 63.85 12.98 6.71
N THR A 1037 63.74 13.03 5.38
CA THR A 1037 64.38 12.08 4.47
C THR A 1037 65.76 12.55 4.01
N THR A 1038 66.15 13.80 4.31
CA THR A 1038 67.46 14.40 4.00
C THR A 1038 67.98 15.27 5.14
N LEU A 1039 69.31 15.29 5.37
CA LEU A 1039 69.89 16.09 6.46
C LEU A 1039 69.77 17.61 6.27
N ASP A 1040 69.67 18.07 5.01
CA ASP A 1040 69.55 19.49 4.65
C ASP A 1040 68.10 19.92 4.34
N GLY A 1041 67.13 19.04 4.57
CA GLY A 1041 65.71 19.26 4.25
C GLY A 1041 64.90 19.89 5.38
N GLU A 1042 63.62 20.13 5.10
CA GLU A 1042 62.64 20.53 6.11
C GLU A 1042 62.38 19.39 7.10
N TRP A 1043 62.41 19.69 8.39
CA TRP A 1043 62.13 18.74 9.46
C TRP A 1043 60.64 18.79 9.80
N ILE A 1044 60.00 17.62 9.83
CA ILE A 1044 58.57 17.46 10.07
C ILE A 1044 58.37 16.90 11.48
N THR A 1045 57.57 17.57 12.31
CA THR A 1045 57.19 17.04 13.63
C THR A 1045 56.34 15.76 13.46
N PHE A 1046 56.74 14.69 14.13
CA PHE A 1046 56.03 13.42 14.11
C PHE A 1046 54.88 13.43 15.14
N THR A 1047 53.65 13.19 14.68
CA THR A 1047 52.42 13.23 15.50
C THR A 1047 51.69 11.87 15.55
N GLY A 1048 52.40 10.76 15.30
CA GLY A 1048 51.79 9.42 15.19
C GLY A 1048 51.45 8.75 16.54
N ALA A 1049 50.44 7.87 16.53
CA ALA A 1049 49.80 7.25 17.71
C ALA A 1049 50.67 6.26 18.54
N ALA A 1050 51.95 6.07 18.21
CA ALA A 1050 52.82 5.10 18.85
C ALA A 1050 53.99 5.78 19.57
N VAL A 1051 53.69 6.76 20.42
CA VAL A 1051 54.58 7.19 21.51
C VAL A 1051 54.16 6.42 22.75
N GLN A 1052 54.79 5.28 23.03
CA GLN A 1052 54.53 4.56 24.27
C GLN A 1052 55.36 5.17 25.40
N THR A 1053 54.68 5.68 26.42
CA THR A 1053 55.26 6.02 27.73
C THR A 1053 54.94 4.88 28.70
N ASN A 1054 55.95 4.11 29.11
CA ASN A 1054 55.76 3.11 30.16
C ASN A 1054 55.67 3.79 31.54
N THR A 1055 54.91 3.19 32.46
CA THR A 1055 54.53 3.73 33.77
C THR A 1055 55.75 4.25 34.57
N PRO A 1056 55.63 5.37 35.33
CA PRO A 1056 56.77 5.98 35.99
C PRO A 1056 57.34 5.07 37.08
N SER A 1057 58.53 4.53 36.84
CA SER A 1057 59.39 4.04 37.91
C SER A 1057 60.36 5.17 38.24
N ALA A 1058 60.14 5.84 39.37
CA ALA A 1058 61.02 6.87 39.93
C ALA A 1058 61.16 8.19 39.13
N GLY A 1059 60.10 8.64 38.44
CA GLY A 1059 60.07 9.97 37.79
C GLY A 1059 60.67 10.03 36.38
N LEU A 1060 60.85 8.88 35.72
CA LEU A 1060 61.37 8.77 34.36
C LEU A 1060 60.35 8.09 33.45
N ASN A 1061 60.24 8.56 32.20
CA ASN A 1061 59.42 7.99 31.15
C ASN A 1061 60.34 7.43 30.06
N THR A 1062 60.15 6.20 29.60
CA THR A 1062 60.75 5.76 28.32
C THR A 1062 59.82 6.17 27.20
N VAL A 1063 60.34 6.93 26.23
CA VAL A 1063 59.59 7.42 25.07
C VAL A 1063 60.08 6.65 23.84
N THR A 1064 59.21 5.83 23.25
CA THR A 1064 59.49 5.13 21.99
C THR A 1064 58.54 5.62 20.91
N ALA A 1065 59.07 6.19 19.82
CA ALA A 1065 58.31 6.55 18.63
C ALA A 1065 58.58 5.59 17.48
N THR A 1066 57.50 5.02 16.94
CA THR A 1066 57.53 4.15 15.76
C THR A 1066 57.12 4.94 14.53
N LEU A 1067 58.09 5.33 13.71
CA LEU A 1067 57.88 6.07 12.46
C LEU A 1067 57.65 5.07 11.31
N PRO A 1068 56.46 5.03 10.69
CA PRO A 1068 56.16 4.04 9.66
C PRO A 1068 57.12 4.10 8.48
N ALA A 1069 57.47 2.94 7.92
CA ALA A 1069 58.33 2.86 6.73
C ALA A 1069 57.82 3.69 5.54
N SER A 1070 56.50 3.94 5.48
CA SER A 1070 55.87 4.80 4.46
C SER A 1070 56.31 6.27 4.51
N LEU A 1071 56.86 6.75 5.62
CA LEU A 1071 57.39 8.12 5.75
C LEU A 1071 58.72 8.30 5.00
N ALA A 1072 59.37 7.21 4.60
CA ALA A 1072 60.64 7.20 3.90
C ALA A 1072 60.59 6.30 2.66
N PRO A 1073 59.85 6.71 1.61
CA PRO A 1073 59.65 5.89 0.40
C PRO A 1073 60.95 5.49 -0.29
N ASP A 1074 62.03 6.26 -0.13
CA ASP A 1074 63.37 5.97 -0.68
C ASP A 1074 64.30 5.24 0.33
N GLY A 1075 63.76 4.78 1.46
CA GLY A 1075 64.46 4.00 2.48
C GLY A 1075 65.37 4.80 3.43
N LYS A 1076 65.54 6.10 3.22
CA LYS A 1076 66.34 7.00 4.07
C LYS A 1076 65.44 7.84 4.98
N ILE A 1077 65.71 7.79 6.28
CA ILE A 1077 65.02 8.58 7.29
C ILE A 1077 66.02 8.98 8.38
N PHE A 1078 65.88 10.19 8.86
CA PHE A 1078 66.58 10.74 10.00
C PHE A 1078 65.53 11.23 10.99
N ALA A 1079 65.79 11.07 12.29
CA ALA A 1079 64.96 11.63 13.33
C ALA A 1079 65.83 12.40 14.33
N ARG A 1080 65.25 13.40 14.98
CA ARG A 1080 65.88 14.16 16.06
C ARG A 1080 64.88 14.46 17.16
N LEU A 1081 65.40 14.64 18.36
CA LEU A 1081 64.67 15.24 19.47
C LEU A 1081 64.86 16.76 19.39
N ARG A 1082 63.76 17.51 19.36
CA ARG A 1082 63.76 18.98 19.43
C ARG A 1082 63.05 19.41 20.70
N VAL A 1083 63.67 20.31 21.43
CA VAL A 1083 63.11 20.95 22.62
C VAL A 1083 63.17 22.44 22.38
N GLU A 1084 62.07 23.15 22.60
CA GLU A 1084 62.09 24.60 22.54
C GLU A 1084 62.70 25.14 23.84
N VAL A 1085 63.73 25.96 23.71
CA VAL A 1085 64.31 26.69 24.84
C VAL A 1085 63.30 27.78 25.24
N PRO A 1086 62.80 27.79 26.50
CA PRO A 1086 61.85 28.79 26.98
C PRO A 1086 62.33 30.23 26.89
#